data_AF-A0A151EUE8-F1
#
_entry.id   AF-A0A151EUE8-F1
#
_cell.length_a   1.000
_cell.length_b   1.000
_cell.length_c   1.000
_cell.angle_alpha   90.00
_cell.angle_beta   90.00
_cell.angle_gamma   90.00
#
_symmetry.space_group_name_H-M   'P 1'
#
loop_
_entity.id
_entity.type
_entity.pdbx_description
1 polymer ?
#
loop_
_entity_poly.entity_id
_entity_poly.type
_entity_poly.pdbx_seq_one_letter_code
_entity_poly.pdbx_strand_id
1 'polypeptide(L)'
;MCSTSQVTSQKMENYSSLIFKKIIYVDDDNIYGPWNGTEEHPYRYIRDGIINSTNGDFVFVYNGIYNETIKINKSISLVGENKNSTIIDGSYNQEIINLTKDNIKLINFTIRNSGGNPYNSAIRINSNNSLVKKCEIYRSKVGILLNNNIKNTIDNCTFYKNGQGILFDSSDSNFISGCVFTHNSIGVQFEKSKNNNISYCYTYENGISFYLNDSKEINIYQCNISDNSVNLGGVFIENSFDVTIGNSIIAHNGAGISLSSSSGISIFHCDIIKNTHFGIAMRSPSKNILVETCEIVKNYRYAIYIEKLNSCIIKNCNIYKNNLYDIYSRLVRCSARLNWWGSIFGPKYIESLYRGRITVFLSKIRCFPWYLRQIKDIGANWKGNEPYLKKINIGLQQKIFNFTGKDIDEDGLPDWWEEKWGYSPFIWDDHKHLDPDNDALNNFEECYTDKFGSNPFYKDIFLEIDWMESNHPDISNKPSENLTKEIVSIFKEHNIALHIDIGNLDGGQEIPICNSAFSYSKLQDLYWKYFLQNDLNNPRKGIFHYGIICNYCPDLNFPFFGWDQFDSFAISAKWLKESNPLTSMENLIGGALVHHLGHTLGLIADTYGGIDNTGSSQIFSIQWLKYRNYKSCMNYHYKYKILTFSDGTNGRGDFDDWKNLDFSFFKNTIF
;
A
#
# COMPACT_ATOMS: atom_id res chain seq x y z
N MET A 1 -25.20 70.81 35.06
CA MET A 1 -24.18 69.77 35.25
C MET A 1 -24.86 68.53 35.80
N CYS A 2 -24.59 67.39 35.15
CA CYS A 2 -24.73 65.99 35.58
C CYS A 2 -26.13 65.49 36.03
N SER A 3 -26.94 64.83 35.19
CA SER A 3 -26.79 63.51 34.52
C SER A 3 -27.20 62.32 35.39
N THR A 4 -28.50 62.02 35.36
CA THR A 4 -29.12 60.76 35.80
C THR A 4 -29.55 59.95 34.58
N SER A 5 -28.67 59.11 34.02
CA SER A 5 -29.06 58.16 32.95
C SER A 5 -28.07 57.01 32.65
N GLN A 6 -27.33 56.49 33.64
CA GLN A 6 -26.34 55.42 33.38
C GLN A 6 -26.38 54.24 34.38
N VAL A 7 -27.56 53.76 34.77
CA VAL A 7 -27.65 52.50 35.55
C VAL A 7 -28.57 51.45 34.91
N THR A 8 -29.24 51.75 33.80
CA THR A 8 -30.12 50.80 33.10
C THR A 8 -29.60 50.30 31.74
N SER A 9 -28.43 50.71 31.27
CA SER A 9 -27.82 50.16 30.03
C SER A 9 -26.82 49.02 30.27
N GLN A 10 -26.34 48.80 31.50
CA GLN A 10 -25.26 47.84 31.77
C GLN A 10 -25.72 46.44 32.23
N LYS A 11 -27.03 46.16 32.14
CA LYS A 11 -27.62 44.84 32.43
C LYS A 11 -28.36 44.21 31.24
N MET A 12 -28.27 44.79 30.05
CA MET A 12 -28.84 44.23 28.79
C MET A 12 -27.78 43.93 27.71
N GLU A 13 -26.48 43.97 28.01
CA GLU A 13 -25.43 43.58 27.04
C GLU A 13 -24.81 42.18 27.29
N ASN A 14 -25.30 41.43 28.29
CA ASN A 14 -24.83 40.06 28.57
C ASN A 14 -25.78 38.94 28.08
N TYR A 15 -26.70 39.24 27.15
CA TYR A 15 -27.51 38.25 26.44
C TYR A 15 -27.21 38.24 24.92
N SER A 16 -25.99 38.59 24.51
CA SER A 16 -25.54 38.38 23.13
C SER A 16 -25.20 36.90 22.89
N SER A 17 -26.15 36.22 22.26
CA SER A 17 -26.08 34.89 21.66
C SER A 17 -26.05 33.69 22.64
N LEU A 18 -27.23 33.36 23.17
CA LEU A 18 -27.64 31.95 23.12
C LEU A 18 -27.65 31.57 21.63
N ILE A 19 -26.54 31.03 21.12
CA ILE A 19 -26.47 30.46 19.78
C ILE A 19 -27.42 29.26 19.80
N PHE A 20 -28.66 29.48 19.37
CA PHE A 20 -29.57 28.39 19.06
C PHE A 20 -28.90 27.57 17.96
N LYS A 21 -28.53 26.34 18.28
CA LYS A 21 -28.03 25.40 17.29
C LYS A 21 -29.20 25.08 16.36
N LYS A 22 -29.19 25.64 15.16
CA LYS A 22 -30.19 25.33 14.13
C LYS A 22 -29.77 24.04 13.42
N ILE A 23 -30.75 23.24 13.02
CA ILE A 23 -30.57 22.17 12.04
C ILE A 23 -30.93 22.75 10.67
N ILE A 24 -30.03 22.60 9.71
CA ILE A 24 -30.20 22.97 8.31
C ILE A 24 -30.23 21.67 7.50
N TYR A 25 -31.27 21.47 6.71
CA TYR A 25 -31.47 20.25 5.96
C TYR A 25 -31.02 20.43 4.49
N VAL A 26 -30.40 19.40 3.94
CA VAL A 26 -29.93 19.31 2.55
C VAL A 26 -30.42 18.00 1.94
N ASP A 27 -30.99 18.05 0.74
CA ASP A 27 -31.57 16.92 0.01
C ASP A 27 -31.42 17.15 -1.51
N ASP A 28 -30.69 16.28 -2.23
CA ASP A 28 -30.50 16.42 -3.68
C ASP A 28 -31.79 16.21 -4.49
N ASP A 29 -32.78 15.54 -3.88
CA ASP A 29 -34.12 15.32 -4.45
C ASP A 29 -35.01 16.58 -4.46
N ASN A 30 -34.69 17.62 -3.69
CA ASN A 30 -35.42 18.89 -3.75
C ASN A 30 -35.02 19.73 -4.98
N ILE A 31 -35.38 19.25 -6.17
CA ILE A 31 -34.98 19.82 -7.46
C ILE A 31 -35.71 21.14 -7.76
N TYR A 32 -36.95 21.31 -7.27
CA TYR A 32 -37.82 22.45 -7.61
C TYR A 32 -37.86 23.55 -6.55
N GLY A 33 -37.35 23.28 -5.34
CA GLY A 33 -37.47 24.19 -4.21
C GLY A 33 -38.89 24.28 -3.66
N PRO A 34 -39.16 25.22 -2.74
CA PRO A 34 -38.23 26.26 -2.27
C PRO A 34 -37.05 25.68 -1.46
N TRP A 35 -35.96 26.44 -1.38
CA TRP A 35 -34.72 26.07 -0.70
C TRP A 35 -34.44 27.03 0.46
N ASN A 36 -35.03 26.79 1.62
CA ASN A 36 -34.84 27.63 2.81
C ASN A 36 -34.17 26.88 3.98
N GLY A 37 -33.83 25.60 3.77
CA GLY A 37 -33.11 24.76 4.72
C GLY A 37 -33.94 24.25 5.89
N THR A 38 -35.28 24.35 5.83
CA THR A 38 -36.16 23.59 6.74
C THR A 38 -36.30 22.15 6.26
N GLU A 39 -36.89 21.30 7.08
CA GLU A 39 -37.10 19.88 6.74
C GLU A 39 -38.05 19.71 5.54
N GLU A 40 -39.07 20.57 5.41
CA GLU A 40 -40.02 20.56 4.29
C GLU A 40 -39.43 21.15 3.00
N HIS A 41 -38.41 22.01 3.14
CA HIS A 41 -37.84 22.81 2.07
C HIS A 41 -36.30 22.82 2.16
N PRO A 42 -35.65 21.64 2.12
CA PRO A 42 -34.21 21.49 2.31
C PRO A 42 -33.45 22.18 1.18
N TYR A 43 -32.19 22.56 1.41
CA TYR A 43 -31.34 23.00 0.32
C TYR A 43 -31.01 21.84 -0.60
N ARG A 44 -30.85 22.09 -1.90
CA ARG A 44 -30.43 21.03 -2.83
C ARG A 44 -28.96 20.64 -2.70
N TYR A 45 -28.10 21.61 -2.42
CA TYR A 45 -26.65 21.44 -2.38
C TYR A 45 -26.10 21.59 -0.96
N ILE A 46 -25.08 20.80 -0.62
CA ILE A 46 -24.42 20.84 0.69
C ILE A 46 -23.78 22.21 0.91
N ARG A 47 -23.17 22.78 -0.13
CA ARG A 47 -22.57 24.12 -0.06
C ARG A 47 -23.58 25.19 0.40
N ASP A 48 -24.84 25.09 0.00
CA ASP A 48 -25.88 26.06 0.34
C ASP A 48 -26.26 25.93 1.82
N GLY A 49 -26.34 24.70 2.33
CA GLY A 49 -26.50 24.43 3.76
C GLY A 49 -25.35 25.02 4.59
N ILE A 50 -24.11 24.88 4.12
CA ILE A 50 -22.92 25.46 4.78
C ILE A 50 -22.95 26.99 4.71
N ILE A 51 -23.27 27.59 3.56
CA ILE A 51 -23.34 29.05 3.39
C ILE A 51 -24.37 29.66 4.35
N ASN A 52 -25.50 28.99 4.57
CA ASN A 52 -26.60 29.48 5.42
C ASN A 52 -26.49 29.05 6.89
N SER A 53 -25.41 28.35 7.28
CA SER A 53 -25.12 28.01 8.68
C SER A 53 -24.32 29.08 9.42
N THR A 54 -24.29 28.99 10.74
CA THR A 54 -23.44 29.76 11.66
C THR A 54 -22.65 28.82 12.57
N ASN A 55 -21.66 29.34 13.30
CA ASN A 55 -20.84 28.50 14.18
C ASN A 55 -21.72 27.82 15.24
N GLY A 56 -21.59 26.50 15.38
CA GLY A 56 -22.36 25.68 16.31
C GLY A 56 -23.56 24.96 15.69
N ASP A 57 -23.94 25.31 14.45
CA ASP A 57 -25.08 24.70 13.76
C ASP A 57 -24.80 23.28 13.26
N PHE A 58 -25.89 22.57 12.96
CA PHE A 58 -25.90 21.26 12.33
C PHE A 58 -26.39 21.40 10.88
N VAL A 59 -25.65 20.81 9.95
CA VAL A 59 -26.10 20.61 8.57
C VAL A 59 -26.33 19.12 8.39
N PHE A 60 -27.60 18.73 8.26
CA PHE A 60 -28.04 17.36 8.04
C PHE A 60 -28.27 17.12 6.54
N VAL A 61 -27.69 16.05 6.01
CA VAL A 61 -27.70 15.74 4.58
C VAL A 61 -28.37 14.38 4.36
N TYR A 62 -29.47 14.38 3.60
CA TYR A 62 -30.21 13.16 3.25
C TYR A 62 -29.41 12.24 2.32
N ASN A 63 -29.89 11.01 2.12
CA ASN A 63 -29.32 10.08 1.14
C ASN A 63 -29.35 10.68 -0.27
N GLY A 64 -28.27 10.53 -1.02
CA GLY A 64 -28.10 11.20 -2.30
C GLY A 64 -26.67 11.14 -2.83
N ILE A 65 -26.49 11.57 -4.08
CA ILE A 65 -25.16 11.72 -4.70
C ILE A 65 -24.91 13.20 -4.98
N TYR A 66 -24.09 13.80 -4.14
CA TYR A 66 -23.70 15.20 -4.21
C TYR A 66 -22.40 15.35 -4.98
N ASN A 67 -22.49 15.72 -6.26
CA ASN A 67 -21.34 16.05 -7.11
C ASN A 67 -20.85 17.47 -6.78
N GLU A 68 -20.08 17.61 -5.70
CA GLU A 68 -19.66 18.91 -5.17
C GLU A 68 -18.21 18.90 -4.66
N THR A 69 -17.58 20.08 -4.70
CA THR A 69 -16.39 20.38 -3.90
C THR A 69 -16.77 21.39 -2.82
N ILE A 70 -16.35 21.13 -1.58
CA ILE A 70 -16.90 21.76 -0.38
C ILE A 70 -15.78 22.38 0.44
N LYS A 71 -15.94 23.66 0.79
CA LYS A 71 -15.10 24.35 1.77
C LYS A 71 -15.89 24.61 3.05
N ILE A 72 -15.49 23.99 4.16
CA ILE A 72 -16.11 24.21 5.46
C ILE A 72 -15.28 25.23 6.24
N ASN A 73 -15.78 26.45 6.31
CA ASN A 73 -15.12 27.59 6.95
C ASN A 73 -15.81 28.08 8.24
N LYS A 74 -16.74 27.28 8.77
CA LYS A 74 -17.49 27.53 10.02
C LYS A 74 -17.37 26.32 10.93
N SER A 75 -17.41 26.55 12.25
CA SER A 75 -17.33 25.48 13.25
C SER A 75 -18.70 24.79 13.36
N ILE A 76 -19.01 23.89 12.43
CA ILE A 76 -20.31 23.21 12.31
C ILE A 76 -20.19 21.69 12.42
N SER A 77 -21.32 21.02 12.60
CA SER A 77 -21.43 19.58 12.40
C SER A 77 -22.14 19.29 11.08
N LEU A 78 -21.41 18.73 10.12
CA LEU A 78 -21.95 18.21 8.87
C LEU A 78 -22.17 16.70 9.03
N VAL A 79 -23.42 16.25 8.93
CA VAL A 79 -23.84 14.88 9.25
C VAL A 79 -24.67 14.31 8.12
N GLY A 80 -24.21 13.22 7.53
CA GLY A 80 -24.98 12.44 6.56
C GLY A 80 -25.96 11.51 7.26
N GLU A 81 -27.10 11.28 6.61
CA GLU A 81 -28.13 10.36 7.06
C GLU A 81 -27.56 8.94 7.22
N ASN A 82 -26.83 8.46 6.22
CA ASN A 82 -26.25 7.13 6.22
C ASN A 82 -24.97 7.08 5.38
N LYS A 83 -23.85 6.61 5.96
CA LYS A 83 -22.55 6.57 5.29
C LYS A 83 -22.55 5.79 3.96
N ASN A 84 -23.44 4.81 3.81
CA ASN A 84 -23.50 3.95 2.62
C ASN A 84 -24.27 4.60 1.45
N SER A 85 -25.07 5.64 1.71
CA SER A 85 -26.00 6.22 0.73
C SER A 85 -25.98 7.75 0.67
N THR A 86 -25.31 8.44 1.60
CA THR A 86 -25.00 9.87 1.51
C THR A 86 -23.59 10.04 0.94
N ILE A 87 -23.49 10.28 -0.36
CA ILE A 87 -22.24 10.24 -1.14
C ILE A 87 -21.84 11.65 -1.58
N ILE A 88 -20.62 12.07 -1.29
CA ILE A 88 -19.99 13.27 -1.86
C ILE A 88 -18.96 12.82 -2.90
N ASP A 89 -19.20 13.16 -4.16
CA ASP A 89 -18.39 12.74 -5.30
C ASP A 89 -17.60 13.91 -5.88
N GLY A 90 -16.27 13.76 -5.93
CA GLY A 90 -15.35 14.79 -6.41
C GLY A 90 -15.26 14.93 -7.93
N SER A 91 -15.85 14.00 -8.68
CA SER A 91 -15.80 13.96 -10.15
C SER A 91 -14.36 14.09 -10.73
N TYR A 92 -13.36 13.57 -10.01
CA TYR A 92 -11.94 13.53 -10.41
C TYR A 92 -11.23 14.89 -10.59
N ASN A 93 -11.82 16.00 -10.14
CA ASN A 93 -11.29 17.34 -10.47
C ASN A 93 -10.13 17.81 -9.58
N GLN A 94 -10.25 17.67 -8.26
CA GLN A 94 -9.26 18.20 -7.28
C GLN A 94 -9.52 17.64 -5.86
N GLU A 95 -9.42 18.48 -4.83
CA GLU A 95 -9.87 18.14 -3.48
C GLU A 95 -11.39 18.23 -3.32
N ILE A 96 -11.97 17.29 -2.58
CA ILE A 96 -13.43 17.20 -2.41
C ILE A 96 -13.89 18.05 -1.23
N ILE A 97 -13.31 17.85 -0.04
CA ILE A 97 -13.68 18.59 1.17
C ILE A 97 -12.44 19.29 1.75
N ASN A 98 -12.53 20.60 2.02
CA ASN A 98 -11.48 21.38 2.68
C ASN A 98 -11.97 21.98 4.00
N LEU A 99 -11.41 21.51 5.11
CA LEU A 99 -11.73 21.98 6.46
C LEU A 99 -10.78 23.13 6.85
N THR A 100 -11.28 24.36 6.87
CA THR A 100 -10.46 25.57 7.14
C THR A 100 -10.83 26.28 8.44
N LYS A 101 -11.70 25.70 9.27
CA LYS A 101 -12.10 26.25 10.57
C LYS A 101 -12.00 25.19 11.65
N ASP A 102 -11.52 25.58 12.83
CA ASP A 102 -11.39 24.63 13.94
C ASP A 102 -12.75 24.11 14.42
N ASN A 103 -12.74 22.94 15.07
CA ASN A 103 -13.92 22.31 15.68
C ASN A 103 -15.02 21.90 14.68
N ILE A 104 -14.64 21.46 13.48
CA ILE A 104 -15.58 20.88 12.51
C ILE A 104 -15.85 19.41 12.84
N LYS A 105 -17.09 18.97 12.68
CA LYS A 105 -17.44 17.54 12.71
C LYS A 105 -17.96 17.12 11.34
N LEU A 106 -17.38 16.08 10.77
CA LEU A 106 -17.81 15.44 9.52
C LEU A 106 -18.14 13.98 9.84
N ILE A 107 -19.41 13.60 9.67
CA ILE A 107 -19.90 12.30 10.16
C ILE A 107 -20.80 11.62 9.13
N ASN A 108 -20.66 10.30 8.96
CA ASN A 108 -21.55 9.43 8.17
C ASN A 108 -21.64 9.77 6.67
N PHE A 109 -20.51 9.94 6.00
CA PHE A 109 -20.47 10.15 4.54
C PHE A 109 -19.66 9.07 3.84
N THR A 110 -20.01 8.79 2.59
CA THR A 110 -19.05 8.30 1.61
C THR A 110 -18.44 9.50 0.88
N ILE A 111 -17.12 9.55 0.74
CA ILE A 111 -16.38 10.57 -0.01
C ILE A 111 -15.50 9.87 -1.05
N ARG A 112 -15.67 10.18 -2.34
CA ARG A 112 -14.98 9.43 -3.41
C ARG A 112 -14.59 10.25 -4.63
N ASN A 113 -13.68 9.69 -5.43
CA ASN A 113 -13.29 10.20 -6.75
C ASN A 113 -12.62 11.59 -6.69
N SER A 114 -11.56 11.74 -5.89
CA SER A 114 -10.73 12.96 -5.94
C SER A 114 -9.90 13.01 -7.23
N GLY A 115 -9.29 14.16 -7.51
CA GLY A 115 -8.24 14.24 -8.54
C GLY A 115 -7.00 13.41 -8.17
N GLY A 116 -6.21 13.03 -9.19
CA GLY A 116 -5.03 12.19 -9.04
C GLY A 116 -3.70 12.93 -8.87
N ASN A 117 -3.69 14.27 -8.99
CA ASN A 117 -2.47 15.07 -8.88
C ASN A 117 -1.89 15.01 -7.45
N PRO A 118 -0.58 15.25 -7.27
CA PRO A 118 0.05 15.30 -5.95
C PRO A 118 -0.73 16.18 -4.96
N TYR A 119 -0.93 15.68 -3.74
CA TYR A 119 -1.68 16.32 -2.65
C TYR A 119 -3.18 16.55 -2.90
N ASN A 120 -3.75 16.14 -4.04
CA ASN A 120 -5.21 16.05 -4.16
C ASN A 120 -5.73 15.05 -3.14
N SER A 121 -6.86 15.39 -2.51
CA SER A 121 -7.39 14.58 -1.42
C SER A 121 -8.91 14.56 -1.37
N ALA A 122 -9.48 13.46 -0.87
CA ALA A 122 -10.90 13.45 -0.52
C ALA A 122 -11.20 14.47 0.58
N ILE A 123 -10.38 14.52 1.63
CA ILE A 123 -10.52 15.51 2.71
C ILE A 123 -9.17 16.14 3.02
N ARG A 124 -9.05 17.45 2.84
CA ARG A 124 -7.93 18.26 3.31
C ARG A 124 -8.29 18.94 4.63
N ILE A 125 -7.49 18.71 5.67
CA ILE A 125 -7.67 19.32 6.99
C ILE A 125 -6.58 20.36 7.21
N ASN A 126 -6.95 21.63 7.09
CA ASN A 126 -6.12 22.80 7.40
C ASN A 126 -6.61 23.49 8.70
N SER A 127 -7.21 22.71 9.60
CA SER A 127 -7.86 23.17 10.83
C SER A 127 -7.49 22.27 12.01
N ASN A 128 -7.73 22.76 13.22
CA ASN A 128 -7.43 22.05 14.46
C ASN A 128 -8.70 21.53 15.13
N ASN A 129 -8.54 20.53 15.99
CA ASN A 129 -9.60 20.01 16.86
C ASN A 129 -10.88 19.57 16.10
N SER A 130 -10.74 19.11 14.86
CA SER A 130 -11.83 18.59 14.04
C SER A 130 -11.98 17.07 14.20
N LEU A 131 -13.19 16.58 13.95
CA LEU A 131 -13.57 15.17 14.02
C LEU A 131 -14.07 14.71 12.65
N VAL A 132 -13.42 13.69 12.09
CA VAL A 132 -13.94 12.92 10.95
C VAL A 132 -14.32 11.54 11.48
N LYS A 133 -15.58 11.13 11.33
CA LYS A 133 -16.09 9.92 11.98
C LYS A 133 -17.06 9.11 11.12
N LYS A 134 -16.91 7.78 11.12
CA LYS A 134 -17.83 6.85 10.42
C LYS A 134 -17.98 7.16 8.92
N CYS A 135 -16.88 7.57 8.28
CA CYS A 135 -16.87 7.86 6.85
C CYS A 135 -16.21 6.74 6.05
N GLU A 136 -16.63 6.56 4.79
CA GLU A 136 -15.94 5.73 3.80
C GLU A 136 -15.26 6.63 2.79
N ILE A 137 -13.94 6.44 2.57
CA ILE A 137 -13.12 7.33 1.77
C ILE A 137 -12.32 6.49 0.77
N TYR A 138 -12.60 6.68 -0.53
CA TYR A 138 -11.99 5.83 -1.55
C TYR A 138 -11.77 6.51 -2.90
N ARG A 139 -10.95 5.87 -3.75
CA ARG A 139 -10.59 6.37 -5.09
C ARG A 139 -10.10 7.81 -5.03
N SER A 140 -9.06 8.01 -4.24
CA SER A 140 -8.42 9.32 -4.09
C SER A 140 -6.91 9.15 -4.09
N LYS A 141 -6.18 10.19 -4.56
CA LYS A 141 -4.72 10.21 -4.42
C LYS A 141 -4.36 10.13 -2.94
N VAL A 142 -4.98 10.97 -2.12
CA VAL A 142 -4.93 10.91 -0.65
C VAL A 142 -6.36 10.86 -0.10
N GLY A 143 -6.67 9.95 0.82
CA GLY A 143 -7.97 9.92 1.49
C GLY A 143 -8.15 11.13 2.40
N ILE A 144 -7.34 11.24 3.46
CA ILE A 144 -7.26 12.45 4.30
C ILE A 144 -5.84 13.01 4.30
N LEU A 145 -5.71 14.30 3.95
CA LEU A 145 -4.48 15.06 4.11
C LEU A 145 -4.59 15.98 5.34
N LEU A 146 -3.81 15.68 6.38
CA LEU A 146 -3.59 16.56 7.53
C LEU A 146 -2.38 17.45 7.21
N ASN A 147 -2.62 18.75 7.05
CA ASN A 147 -1.61 19.72 6.65
C ASN A 147 -1.41 20.78 7.73
N ASN A 148 -0.22 20.79 8.35
CA ASN A 148 0.20 21.79 9.34
C ASN A 148 -0.84 22.06 10.45
N ASN A 149 -1.35 21.00 11.07
CA ASN A 149 -2.44 21.10 12.05
C ASN A 149 -2.19 20.28 13.32
N ILE A 150 -3.08 20.46 14.31
CA ILE A 150 -3.03 19.72 15.57
C ILE A 150 -4.40 19.25 16.07
N LYS A 151 -4.37 18.20 16.89
CA LYS A 151 -5.50 17.74 17.73
C LYS A 151 -6.74 17.28 16.95
N ASN A 152 -6.59 16.86 15.71
CA ASN A 152 -7.68 16.27 14.94
C ASN A 152 -7.88 14.80 15.32
N THR A 153 -9.12 14.33 15.21
CA THR A 153 -9.52 12.94 15.46
C THR A 153 -10.14 12.33 14.22
N ILE A 154 -9.64 11.18 13.81
CA ILE A 154 -10.19 10.36 12.73
C ILE A 154 -10.62 9.03 13.35
N ASP A 155 -11.92 8.78 13.39
CA ASP A 155 -12.50 7.72 14.20
C ASP A 155 -13.46 6.83 13.41
N ASN A 156 -13.27 5.52 13.43
CA ASN A 156 -14.17 4.55 12.81
C ASN A 156 -14.40 4.79 11.30
N CYS A 157 -13.37 5.24 10.59
CA CYS A 157 -13.43 5.47 9.15
C CYS A 157 -12.83 4.29 8.37
N THR A 158 -13.26 4.15 7.13
CA THR A 158 -12.77 3.13 6.20
C THR A 158 -12.08 3.80 5.02
N PHE A 159 -10.87 3.35 4.69
CA PHE A 159 -10.05 3.83 3.59
C PHE A 159 -9.72 2.70 2.63
N TYR A 160 -10.11 2.84 1.36
CA TYR A 160 -9.75 1.84 0.36
C TYR A 160 -9.56 2.41 -1.04
N LYS A 161 -8.78 1.72 -1.88
CA LYS A 161 -8.46 2.17 -3.24
C LYS A 161 -7.92 3.59 -3.28
N ASN A 162 -7.05 3.96 -2.33
CA ASN A 162 -6.37 5.26 -2.31
C ASN A 162 -4.86 5.10 -2.53
N GLY A 163 -4.20 6.14 -3.03
CA GLY A 163 -2.74 6.20 -2.97
C GLY A 163 -2.29 6.15 -1.52
N GLN A 164 -2.61 7.20 -0.75
CA GLN A 164 -2.51 7.20 0.70
C GLN A 164 -3.90 7.16 1.34
N GLY A 165 -4.13 6.31 2.34
CA GLY A 165 -5.34 6.40 3.15
C GLY A 165 -5.37 7.70 3.96
N ILE A 166 -4.32 7.94 4.76
CA ILE A 166 -4.10 9.20 5.48
C ILE A 166 -2.64 9.65 5.30
N LEU A 167 -2.44 10.93 5.00
CA LEU A 167 -1.13 11.58 4.96
C LEU A 167 -1.07 12.68 6.02
N PHE A 168 -0.12 12.58 6.94
CA PHE A 168 0.29 13.67 7.82
C PHE A 168 1.45 14.40 7.20
N ASP A 169 1.25 15.69 6.90
CA ASP A 169 2.33 16.61 6.54
C ASP A 169 2.46 17.63 7.66
N SER A 170 3.59 17.53 8.38
CA SER A 170 3.96 18.47 9.44
C SER A 170 2.84 18.70 10.47
N SER A 171 2.12 17.63 10.83
CA SER A 171 0.90 17.68 11.65
C SER A 171 1.06 16.89 12.94
N ASP A 172 0.71 17.49 14.07
CA ASP A 172 1.12 17.02 15.39
C ASP A 172 -0.05 16.71 16.33
N SER A 173 0.15 15.81 17.29
CA SER A 173 -0.83 15.58 18.38
C SER A 173 -2.23 15.18 17.91
N ASN A 174 -2.33 14.42 16.82
CA ASN A 174 -3.58 13.91 16.27
C ASN A 174 -3.83 12.46 16.68
N PHE A 175 -5.08 12.00 16.52
CA PHE A 175 -5.53 10.69 16.93
C PHE A 175 -6.27 9.95 15.81
N ILE A 176 -5.85 8.72 15.53
CA ILE A 176 -6.55 7.78 14.65
C ILE A 176 -7.02 6.59 15.48
N SER A 177 -8.30 6.23 15.37
CA SER A 177 -8.86 5.13 16.14
C SER A 177 -9.92 4.33 15.41
N GLY A 178 -9.92 3.01 15.57
CA GLY A 178 -10.98 2.14 15.04
C GLY A 178 -11.11 2.15 13.51
N CYS A 179 -10.09 2.62 12.79
CA CYS A 179 -10.13 2.75 11.34
C CYS A 179 -9.71 1.47 10.62
N VAL A 180 -10.24 1.29 9.40
CA VAL A 180 -9.87 0.19 8.50
C VAL A 180 -9.17 0.74 7.27
N PHE A 181 -8.03 0.16 6.92
CA PHE A 181 -7.27 0.50 5.71
C PHE A 181 -7.09 -0.75 4.87
N THR A 182 -7.58 -0.75 3.63
CA THR A 182 -7.43 -1.89 2.73
C THR A 182 -7.29 -1.47 1.27
N HIS A 183 -6.52 -2.19 0.46
CA HIS A 183 -6.30 -1.84 -0.96
C HIS A 183 -5.81 -0.40 -1.14
N ASN A 184 -4.93 0.07 -0.26
CA ASN A 184 -4.23 1.33 -0.45
C ASN A 184 -2.75 1.05 -0.73
N SER A 185 -2.10 1.91 -1.48
CA SER A 185 -0.66 1.81 -1.68
C SER A 185 0.07 2.02 -0.35
N ILE A 186 -0.34 3.06 0.40
CA ILE A 186 0.08 3.28 1.79
C ILE A 186 -1.16 3.55 2.66
N GLY A 187 -1.34 2.79 3.74
CA GLY A 187 -2.46 2.98 4.67
C GLY A 187 -2.40 4.33 5.40
N VAL A 188 -1.36 4.52 6.23
CA VAL A 188 -1.09 5.79 6.92
C VAL A 188 0.38 6.19 6.72
N GLN A 189 0.59 7.43 6.28
CA GLN A 189 1.91 8.02 6.08
C GLN A 189 2.13 9.22 7.01
N PHE A 190 3.28 9.25 7.68
CA PHE A 190 3.75 10.41 8.43
C PHE A 190 4.96 11.03 7.76
N GLU A 191 4.88 12.33 7.49
CA GLU A 191 5.99 13.16 7.03
C GLU A 191 6.21 14.28 8.05
N LYS A 192 7.42 14.34 8.63
CA LYS A 192 7.86 15.44 9.50
C LYS A 192 6.90 15.77 10.64
N SER A 193 6.25 14.75 11.19
CA SER A 193 5.13 14.89 12.12
C SER A 193 5.47 14.34 13.51
N LYS A 194 4.84 14.87 14.57
CA LYS A 194 5.14 14.45 15.94
C LYS A 194 3.95 14.18 16.86
N ASN A 195 4.18 13.35 17.88
CA ASN A 195 3.23 13.11 18.97
C ASN A 195 1.86 12.58 18.49
N ASN A 196 1.83 11.79 17.40
CA ASN A 196 0.59 11.25 16.85
C ASN A 196 0.33 9.83 17.35
N ASN A 197 -0.94 9.49 17.51
CA ASN A 197 -1.38 8.24 18.11
C ASN A 197 -2.32 7.49 17.15
N ILE A 198 -2.01 6.22 16.88
CA ILE A 198 -2.83 5.28 16.13
C ILE A 198 -3.22 4.14 17.06
N SER A 199 -4.52 3.85 17.15
CA SER A 199 -5.02 2.79 18.02
C SER A 199 -6.16 1.98 17.41
N TYR A 200 -6.28 0.71 17.77
CA TYR A 200 -7.43 -0.14 17.40
C TYR A 200 -7.72 -0.21 15.90
N CYS A 201 -6.72 0.02 15.05
CA CYS A 201 -6.88 0.03 13.60
C CYS A 201 -6.66 -1.37 13.02
N TYR A 202 -7.25 -1.63 11.86
CA TYR A 202 -7.02 -2.84 11.09
C TYR A 202 -6.52 -2.50 9.68
N THR A 203 -5.37 -3.03 9.30
CA THR A 203 -4.77 -2.87 7.97
C THR A 203 -4.55 -4.23 7.31
N TYR A 204 -5.07 -4.39 6.10
CA TYR A 204 -4.91 -5.60 5.28
C TYR A 204 -4.95 -5.29 3.79
N GLU A 205 -4.27 -6.08 2.96
CA GLU A 205 -4.22 -5.90 1.50
C GLU A 205 -3.74 -4.50 1.07
N ASN A 206 -2.88 -3.85 1.87
CA ASN A 206 -2.20 -2.61 1.48
C ASN A 206 -0.78 -2.91 0.98
N GLY A 207 -0.19 -1.98 0.22
CA GLY A 207 1.24 -2.03 -0.12
C GLY A 207 2.12 -1.89 1.11
N ILE A 208 1.90 -0.83 1.89
CA ILE A 208 2.51 -0.58 3.21
C ILE A 208 1.39 -0.16 4.16
N SER A 209 1.34 -0.75 5.35
CA SER A 209 0.33 -0.37 6.34
C SER A 209 0.62 1.01 6.93
N PHE A 210 1.78 1.15 7.58
CA PHE A 210 2.19 2.39 8.24
C PHE A 210 3.60 2.77 7.79
N TYR A 211 3.75 3.97 7.23
CA TYR A 211 5.02 4.53 6.80
C TYR A 211 5.35 5.80 7.56
N LEU A 212 6.47 5.82 8.28
CA LEU A 212 6.95 6.97 9.04
C LEU A 212 8.24 7.47 8.42
N ASN A 213 8.26 8.73 8.01
CA ASN A 213 9.44 9.41 7.49
C ASN A 213 9.68 10.73 8.25
N ASP A 214 10.92 10.93 8.69
CA ASP A 214 11.37 12.12 9.42
C ASP A 214 10.47 12.51 10.61
N SER A 215 9.85 11.52 11.28
CA SER A 215 8.80 11.74 12.27
C SER A 215 9.24 11.32 13.68
N LYS A 216 8.56 11.80 14.72
CA LYS A 216 8.95 11.47 16.10
C LYS A 216 7.79 11.31 17.07
N GLU A 217 8.01 10.61 18.17
CA GLU A 217 6.99 10.45 19.22
C GLU A 217 5.69 9.84 18.66
N ILE A 218 5.81 8.87 17.76
CA ILE A 218 4.65 8.19 17.14
C ILE A 218 4.32 6.95 17.95
N ASN A 219 3.05 6.77 18.28
CA ASN A 219 2.56 5.62 19.04
C ASN A 219 1.55 4.81 18.22
N ILE A 220 1.85 3.53 18.02
CA ILE A 220 1.01 2.54 17.33
C ILE A 220 0.64 1.46 18.35
N TYR A 221 -0.63 1.36 18.71
CA TYR A 221 -1.05 0.54 19.85
C TYR A 221 -2.33 -0.26 19.55
N GLN A 222 -2.34 -1.56 19.85
CA GLN A 222 -3.51 -2.42 19.62
C GLN A 222 -4.02 -2.39 18.18
N CYS A 223 -3.11 -2.41 17.21
CA CYS A 223 -3.44 -2.51 15.80
C CYS A 223 -3.30 -3.95 15.31
N ASN A 224 -4.16 -4.34 14.37
CA ASN A 224 -3.99 -5.55 13.56
C ASN A 224 -3.39 -5.14 12.21
N ILE A 225 -2.19 -5.59 11.92
CA ILE A 225 -1.42 -5.27 10.72
C ILE A 225 -1.14 -6.59 10.03
N SER A 226 -2.11 -7.07 9.25
CA SER A 226 -2.05 -8.43 8.71
C SER A 226 -2.46 -8.54 7.26
N ASP A 227 -1.90 -9.52 6.56
CA ASP A 227 -2.26 -9.87 5.18
C ASP A 227 -2.08 -8.69 4.20
N ASN A 228 -1.07 -7.85 4.44
CA ASN A 228 -0.64 -6.82 3.49
C ASN A 228 0.43 -7.38 2.55
N SER A 229 0.94 -6.56 1.62
CA SER A 229 1.93 -7.00 0.62
C SER A 229 3.01 -7.93 1.17
N VAL A 230 3.13 -9.11 0.58
CA VAL A 230 4.08 -10.18 0.96
C VAL A 230 5.54 -9.86 0.63
N ASN A 231 5.80 -8.74 -0.07
CA ASN A 231 7.14 -8.20 -0.27
C ASN A 231 7.43 -7.02 0.66
N LEU A 232 6.40 -6.27 1.10
CA LEU A 232 6.47 -5.13 2.03
C LEU A 232 5.44 -5.26 3.18
N GLY A 233 4.36 -4.48 3.16
CA GLY A 233 3.14 -4.72 3.92
C GLY A 233 3.05 -4.15 5.35
N GLY A 234 4.09 -4.30 6.18
CA GLY A 234 4.01 -3.96 7.60
C GLY A 234 4.26 -2.49 7.95
N VAL A 235 5.08 -2.26 8.99
CA VAL A 235 5.42 -0.93 9.51
C VAL A 235 6.83 -0.54 9.06
N PHE A 236 6.97 0.57 8.34
CA PHE A 236 8.24 1.09 7.84
C PHE A 236 8.59 2.40 8.54
N ILE A 237 9.77 2.44 9.18
CA ILE A 237 10.22 3.57 10.00
C ILE A 237 11.57 4.04 9.48
N GLU A 238 11.59 5.26 8.93
CA GLU A 238 12.75 5.88 8.31
C GLU A 238 13.04 7.23 8.96
N ASN A 239 14.32 7.45 9.31
CA ASN A 239 14.81 8.71 9.91
C ASN A 239 13.95 9.22 11.09
N SER A 240 13.39 8.30 11.86
CA SER A 240 12.37 8.62 12.87
C SER A 240 12.84 8.29 14.29
N PHE A 241 12.25 8.98 15.27
CA PHE A 241 12.73 8.98 16.65
C PHE A 241 11.61 8.70 17.65
N ASP A 242 11.91 7.98 18.73
CA ASP A 242 10.98 7.76 19.84
C ASP A 242 9.63 7.18 19.39
N VAL A 243 9.68 6.13 18.56
CA VAL A 243 8.49 5.42 18.06
C VAL A 243 8.17 4.22 18.95
N THR A 244 6.90 4.09 19.33
CA THR A 244 6.40 2.98 20.13
C THR A 244 5.42 2.13 19.31
N ILE A 245 5.67 0.82 19.26
CA ILE A 245 4.74 -0.18 18.73
C ILE A 245 4.41 -1.14 19.87
N GLY A 246 3.18 -1.06 20.37
CA GLY A 246 2.77 -1.79 21.57
C GLY A 246 1.53 -2.65 21.34
N ASN A 247 1.50 -3.82 21.99
CA ASN A 247 0.31 -4.67 22.10
C ASN A 247 -0.39 -4.92 20.74
N SER A 248 0.36 -5.21 19.67
CA SER A 248 -0.18 -5.26 18.29
C SER A 248 0.07 -6.60 17.61
N ILE A 249 -0.81 -6.98 16.68
CA ILE A 249 -0.67 -8.18 15.85
C ILE A 249 -0.10 -7.76 14.51
N ILE A 250 1.04 -8.34 14.13
CA ILE A 250 1.78 -8.04 12.90
C ILE A 250 2.06 -9.37 12.19
N ALA A 251 1.14 -9.78 11.33
CA ALA A 251 1.16 -11.13 10.76
C ALA A 251 1.06 -11.15 9.23
N HIS A 252 1.75 -12.08 8.58
CA HIS A 252 1.59 -12.29 7.14
C HIS A 252 1.79 -11.01 6.30
N ASN A 253 2.90 -10.32 6.55
CA ASN A 253 3.40 -9.22 5.71
C ASN A 253 4.77 -9.61 5.18
N GLY A 254 5.27 -8.97 4.11
CA GLY A 254 6.64 -9.18 3.64
C GLY A 254 7.70 -8.83 4.68
N ALA A 255 7.63 -7.62 5.20
CA ALA A 255 8.35 -7.18 6.38
C ALA A 255 7.33 -6.73 7.44
N GLY A 256 7.34 -7.36 8.61
CA GLY A 256 6.46 -6.97 9.72
C GLY A 256 6.80 -5.58 10.25
N ILE A 257 8.06 -5.36 10.64
CA ILE A 257 8.60 -4.05 11.03
C ILE A 257 9.95 -3.85 10.35
N SER A 258 10.12 -2.74 9.63
CA SER A 258 11.36 -2.37 8.95
C SER A 258 11.87 -1.02 9.47
N LEU A 259 13.12 -1.00 9.94
CA LEU A 259 13.76 0.16 10.56
C LEU A 259 14.98 0.59 9.74
N SER A 260 15.07 1.89 9.47
CA SER A 260 16.21 2.52 8.79
C SER A 260 16.55 3.85 9.45
N SER A 261 17.83 4.04 9.79
CA SER A 261 18.38 5.33 10.28
C SER A 261 17.59 5.95 11.44
N SER A 262 17.02 5.10 12.31
CA SER A 262 16.06 5.52 13.33
C SER A 262 16.58 5.26 14.74
N SER A 263 16.01 5.91 15.75
CA SER A 263 16.43 5.64 17.13
C SER A 263 15.35 5.82 18.20
N GLY A 264 15.54 5.19 19.35
CA GLY A 264 14.55 5.23 20.44
C GLY A 264 13.29 4.41 20.10
N ILE A 265 13.45 3.30 19.40
CA ILE A 265 12.32 2.48 18.96
C ILE A 265 12.00 1.43 20.02
N SER A 266 10.76 1.41 20.49
CA SER A 266 10.26 0.44 21.47
C SER A 266 9.18 -0.43 20.85
N ILE A 267 9.39 -1.76 20.85
CA ILE A 267 8.45 -2.76 20.34
C ILE A 267 8.13 -3.71 21.49
N PHE A 268 6.88 -3.75 21.94
CA PHE A 268 6.51 -4.57 23.09
C PHE A 268 5.13 -5.20 23.03
N HIS A 269 4.96 -6.37 23.66
CA HIS A 269 3.69 -7.11 23.68
C HIS A 269 3.13 -7.36 22.27
N CYS A 270 3.98 -7.57 21.26
CA CYS A 270 3.51 -7.79 19.89
C CYS A 270 3.57 -9.26 19.47
N ASP A 271 2.61 -9.66 18.65
CA ASP A 271 2.61 -10.93 17.92
C ASP A 271 3.16 -10.69 16.51
N ILE A 272 4.40 -11.12 16.25
CA ILE A 272 5.10 -10.95 14.96
C ILE A 272 5.25 -12.31 14.29
N ILE A 273 4.27 -12.66 13.47
CA ILE A 273 4.00 -14.06 13.11
C ILE A 273 3.86 -14.25 11.59
N LYS A 274 4.49 -15.29 11.03
CA LYS A 274 4.34 -15.65 9.60
C LYS A 274 4.65 -14.51 8.60
N ASN A 275 5.47 -13.53 8.96
CA ASN A 275 5.93 -12.55 7.99
C ASN A 275 6.87 -13.24 6.98
N THR A 276 6.72 -12.91 5.70
CA THR A 276 7.29 -13.65 4.57
C THR A 276 8.80 -13.52 4.50
N HIS A 277 9.33 -12.29 4.47
CA HIS A 277 10.78 -12.05 4.46
C HIS A 277 11.33 -11.74 5.86
N PHE A 278 10.71 -10.82 6.60
CA PHE A 278 11.27 -10.35 7.88
C PHE A 278 10.18 -10.15 8.92
N GLY A 279 10.35 -10.68 10.13
CA GLY A 279 9.57 -10.25 11.29
C GLY A 279 9.93 -8.83 11.68
N ILE A 280 11.21 -8.60 12.00
CA ILE A 280 11.80 -7.29 12.27
C ILE A 280 13.09 -7.15 11.45
N ALA A 281 13.22 -6.11 10.63
CA ALA A 281 14.41 -5.78 9.87
C ALA A 281 15.01 -4.46 10.35
N MET A 282 16.32 -4.44 10.60
CA MET A 282 17.12 -3.25 10.89
C MET A 282 18.11 -3.07 9.74
N ARG A 283 17.70 -2.33 8.71
CA ARG A 283 18.37 -2.27 7.40
C ARG A 283 19.53 -1.27 7.38
N SER A 284 19.31 -0.08 7.94
CA SER A 284 20.33 0.97 8.06
C SER A 284 20.66 1.26 9.53
N PRO A 285 21.85 1.79 9.85
CA PRO A 285 22.31 1.96 11.24
C PRO A 285 21.30 2.70 12.11
N SER A 286 20.67 1.95 13.00
CA SER A 286 19.65 2.39 13.96
C SER A 286 20.12 2.09 15.39
N LYS A 287 19.72 2.91 16.36
CA LYS A 287 20.25 2.85 17.74
C LYS A 287 19.14 2.87 18.77
N ASN A 288 19.43 2.36 19.97
CA ASN A 288 18.50 2.34 21.09
C ASN A 288 17.18 1.63 20.72
N ILE A 289 17.29 0.48 20.06
CA ILE A 289 16.15 -0.35 19.69
C ILE A 289 15.88 -1.35 20.82
N LEU A 290 14.67 -1.32 21.38
CA LEU A 290 14.21 -2.23 22.41
C LEU A 290 13.07 -3.09 21.87
N VAL A 291 13.27 -4.41 21.88
CA VAL A 291 12.23 -5.40 21.60
C VAL A 291 12.03 -6.22 22.86
N GLU A 292 10.83 -6.18 23.44
CA GLU A 292 10.58 -6.93 24.67
C GLU A 292 9.19 -7.55 24.73
N THR A 293 9.03 -8.69 25.42
CA THR A 293 7.70 -9.29 25.67
C THR A 293 6.90 -9.62 24.40
N CYS A 294 7.58 -9.96 23.30
CA CYS A 294 6.96 -10.29 22.01
C CYS A 294 6.98 -11.80 21.69
N GLU A 295 6.00 -12.24 20.90
CA GLU A 295 5.98 -13.54 20.23
C GLU A 295 6.49 -13.36 18.79
N ILE A 296 7.69 -13.88 18.47
CA ILE A 296 8.31 -13.73 17.14
C ILE A 296 8.53 -15.13 16.54
N VAL A 297 7.49 -15.64 15.89
CA VAL A 297 7.40 -17.07 15.56
C VAL A 297 6.92 -17.34 14.15
N LYS A 298 7.38 -18.45 13.57
CA LYS A 298 6.94 -18.96 12.26
C LYS A 298 7.12 -17.99 11.08
N ASN A 299 8.00 -17.00 11.18
CA ASN A 299 8.34 -16.16 10.03
C ASN A 299 9.07 -17.00 8.96
N TYR A 300 8.74 -16.77 7.69
CA TYR A 300 9.10 -17.70 6.59
C TYR A 300 10.55 -17.59 6.14
N ARG A 301 11.23 -16.49 6.48
CA ARG A 301 12.67 -16.34 6.29
C ARG A 301 13.33 -15.94 7.61
N TYR A 302 13.33 -14.66 7.95
CA TYR A 302 14.03 -14.13 9.12
C TYR A 302 13.05 -13.68 10.20
N ALA A 303 13.25 -14.09 11.45
CA ALA A 303 12.54 -13.48 12.57
C ALA A 303 13.08 -12.06 12.81
N ILE A 304 14.39 -11.93 12.98
CA ILE A 304 15.07 -10.65 13.15
C ILE A 304 16.29 -10.59 12.22
N TYR A 305 16.34 -9.57 11.37
CA TYR A 305 17.44 -9.30 10.44
C TYR A 305 18.13 -7.99 10.82
N ILE A 306 19.45 -8.01 11.02
CA ILE A 306 20.21 -6.87 11.57
C ILE A 306 21.45 -6.59 10.74
N GLU A 307 21.49 -5.43 10.09
CA GLU A 307 22.66 -4.96 9.35
C GLU A 307 23.71 -4.29 10.24
N LYS A 308 24.89 -4.05 9.67
CA LYS A 308 26.06 -3.49 10.35
C LYS A 308 25.73 -2.18 11.09
N LEU A 309 26.40 -1.96 12.22
CA LEU A 309 26.31 -0.74 13.04
C LEU A 309 24.96 -0.48 13.74
N ASN A 310 23.99 -1.37 13.60
CA ASN A 310 22.79 -1.35 14.44
C ASN A 310 23.09 -1.76 15.89
N SER A 311 22.35 -1.17 16.84
CA SER A 311 22.36 -1.59 18.25
C SER A 311 20.95 -1.88 18.78
N CYS A 312 20.81 -3.02 19.45
CA CYS A 312 19.53 -3.45 20.00
C CYS A 312 19.63 -4.19 21.33
N ILE A 313 18.53 -4.18 22.06
CA ILE A 313 18.24 -5.04 23.21
C ILE A 313 16.97 -5.81 22.88
N ILE A 314 17.07 -7.14 22.88
CA ILE A 314 15.96 -8.06 22.67
C ILE A 314 15.87 -8.92 23.93
N LYS A 315 14.77 -8.85 24.68
CA LYS A 315 14.64 -9.57 25.96
C LYS A 315 13.20 -9.98 26.24
N ASN A 316 13.00 -11.03 27.03
CA ASN A 316 11.69 -11.54 27.41
C ASN A 316 10.78 -11.89 26.22
N CYS A 317 11.35 -12.28 25.08
CA CYS A 317 10.60 -12.69 23.91
C CYS A 317 10.63 -14.22 23.74
N ASN A 318 9.61 -14.75 23.08
CA ASN A 318 9.60 -16.10 22.53
C ASN A 318 10.00 -16.02 21.05
N ILE A 319 11.16 -16.57 20.68
CA ILE A 319 11.72 -16.51 19.31
C ILE A 319 12.06 -17.91 18.84
N TYR A 320 11.18 -18.52 18.04
CA TYR A 320 11.36 -19.91 17.59
C TYR A 320 10.49 -20.27 16.39
N LYS A 321 10.79 -21.42 15.76
CA LYS A 321 10.08 -21.94 14.57
C LYS A 321 10.13 -21.02 13.34
N ASN A 322 11.03 -20.04 13.31
CA ASN A 322 11.32 -19.27 12.10
C ASN A 322 12.12 -20.15 11.13
N ASN A 323 11.88 -20.02 9.82
CA ASN A 323 12.34 -21.02 8.86
C ASN A 323 13.84 -20.94 8.53
N LEU A 324 14.38 -19.74 8.24
CA LEU A 324 15.82 -19.58 7.94
C LEU A 324 16.60 -19.18 9.19
N TYR A 325 16.21 -18.09 9.84
CA TYR A 325 16.96 -17.52 10.97
C TYR A 325 16.03 -16.99 12.06
N ASP A 326 16.39 -17.29 13.32
CA ASP A 326 15.81 -16.60 14.47
C ASP A 326 16.43 -15.19 14.59
N ILE A 327 17.76 -15.10 14.46
CA ILE A 327 18.46 -13.82 14.29
C ILE A 327 19.55 -13.96 13.23
N TYR A 328 19.43 -13.19 12.16
CA TYR A 328 20.54 -12.95 11.24
C TYR A 328 21.17 -11.60 11.53
N SER A 329 22.49 -11.57 11.63
CA SER A 329 23.26 -10.36 11.82
C SER A 329 24.63 -10.38 11.14
N ARG A 330 25.15 -9.18 10.85
CA ARG A 330 26.51 -8.98 10.33
C ARG A 330 27.19 -7.78 10.99
N LEU A 331 28.24 -7.99 11.76
CA LEU A 331 29.06 -6.95 12.41
C LEU A 331 28.26 -6.02 13.35
N VAL A 332 27.50 -6.60 14.30
CA VAL A 332 26.59 -5.85 15.20
C VAL A 332 26.91 -5.98 16.69
N ARG A 333 26.41 -5.03 17.48
CA ARG A 333 26.35 -5.09 18.95
C ARG A 333 24.88 -5.19 19.39
N CYS A 334 24.41 -6.40 19.69
CA CYS A 334 23.05 -6.60 20.19
C CYS A 334 23.04 -7.56 21.39
N SER A 335 22.22 -7.25 22.39
CA SER A 335 21.98 -8.14 23.53
C SER A 335 20.65 -8.85 23.32
N ALA A 336 20.68 -10.16 23.17
CA ALA A 336 19.51 -11.03 23.02
C ALA A 336 19.34 -11.98 24.22
N ARG A 337 19.64 -11.50 25.44
CA ARG A 337 19.57 -12.28 26.68
C ARG A 337 18.11 -12.36 27.16
N LEU A 338 17.82 -13.36 27.99
CA LEU A 338 16.51 -13.57 28.62
C LEU A 338 15.41 -13.80 27.59
N ASN A 339 15.68 -14.53 26.52
CA ASN A 339 14.66 -14.96 25.56
C ASN A 339 14.45 -16.47 25.67
N TRP A 340 13.31 -16.96 25.18
CA TRP A 340 13.08 -18.38 24.93
C TRP A 340 13.28 -18.69 23.46
N TRP A 341 14.10 -19.71 23.16
CA TRP A 341 14.52 -20.06 21.81
C TRP A 341 13.85 -21.35 21.27
N GLY A 342 12.77 -21.79 21.91
CA GLY A 342 12.12 -23.07 21.58
C GLY A 342 12.89 -24.31 22.03
N SER A 343 13.90 -24.16 22.90
CA SER A 343 14.76 -25.24 23.40
C SER A 343 15.41 -24.88 24.73
N ILE A 344 15.50 -25.86 25.65
CA ILE A 344 16.26 -25.73 26.91
C ILE A 344 17.75 -25.46 26.67
N PHE A 345 18.28 -25.90 25.53
CA PHE A 345 19.67 -25.71 25.13
C PHE A 345 19.95 -24.34 24.52
N GLY A 346 18.94 -23.47 24.43
CA GLY A 346 19.07 -22.13 23.88
C GLY A 346 19.02 -22.11 22.34
N PRO A 347 19.53 -21.05 21.71
CA PRO A 347 19.46 -20.89 20.27
C PRO A 347 20.38 -21.85 19.54
N LYS A 348 20.03 -22.19 18.30
CA LYS A 348 20.90 -22.98 17.43
C LYS A 348 21.84 -22.07 16.64
N TYR A 349 23.07 -22.53 16.46
CA TYR A 349 24.10 -21.85 15.66
C TYR A 349 24.42 -22.55 14.33
N ILE A 350 23.93 -23.78 14.15
CA ILE A 350 24.14 -24.60 12.96
C ILE A 350 22.80 -24.77 12.25
N GLU A 351 22.84 -24.78 10.92
CA GLU A 351 21.68 -25.04 10.07
C GLU A 351 21.10 -26.44 10.33
N SER A 352 19.77 -26.54 10.45
CA SER A 352 19.07 -27.84 10.56
C SER A 352 17.73 -27.78 9.86
N LEU A 353 17.23 -28.92 9.37
CA LEU A 353 16.00 -29.04 8.59
C LEU A 353 14.72 -28.50 9.24
N TYR A 354 14.69 -28.30 10.56
CA TYR A 354 13.44 -28.10 11.30
C TYR A 354 13.37 -26.81 12.14
N ARG A 355 14.39 -25.94 12.15
CA ARG A 355 14.44 -24.73 13.01
C ARG A 355 15.39 -23.64 12.51
N GLY A 356 15.04 -22.38 12.77
CA GLY A 356 15.88 -21.21 12.57
C GLY A 356 17.18 -21.25 13.36
N ARG A 357 18.19 -20.55 12.85
CA ARG A 357 19.53 -20.42 13.45
C ARG A 357 19.86 -18.97 13.79
N ILE A 358 20.91 -18.77 14.58
CA ILE A 358 21.52 -17.47 14.83
C ILE A 358 22.87 -17.39 14.12
N THR A 359 23.14 -16.32 13.40
CA THR A 359 24.51 -16.05 12.89
C THR A 359 25.39 -15.42 13.96
N VAL A 360 26.61 -15.92 14.08
CA VAL A 360 27.66 -15.39 14.96
C VAL A 360 28.90 -14.92 14.21
N PHE A 361 28.86 -14.89 12.87
CA PHE A 361 30.01 -14.50 12.06
C PHE A 361 30.33 -13.00 12.26
N LEU A 362 31.39 -12.73 13.02
CA LEU A 362 31.93 -11.39 13.36
C LEU A 362 31.00 -10.47 14.20
N SER A 363 29.82 -10.93 14.59
CA SER A 363 28.87 -10.21 15.45
C SER A 363 28.98 -10.65 16.92
N LYS A 364 28.84 -9.71 17.86
CA LYS A 364 28.73 -10.01 19.31
C LYS A 364 27.27 -10.02 19.73
N ILE A 365 26.52 -11.08 19.38
CA ILE A 365 25.17 -11.30 19.94
C ILE A 365 25.30 -12.09 21.24
N ARG A 366 24.88 -11.48 22.34
CA ARG A 366 24.85 -12.15 23.66
C ARG A 366 23.48 -12.78 23.88
N CYS A 367 23.38 -14.10 23.78
CA CYS A 367 22.11 -14.81 24.01
C CYS A 367 21.97 -15.39 25.43
N PHE A 368 23.06 -15.63 26.15
CA PHE A 368 23.04 -16.22 27.50
C PHE A 368 22.93 -15.15 28.61
N PRO A 369 22.12 -15.35 29.67
CA PRO A 369 21.25 -16.51 29.91
C PRO A 369 19.98 -16.45 29.06
N TRP A 370 19.35 -17.60 28.84
CA TRP A 370 18.05 -17.75 28.20
C TRP A 370 17.08 -18.50 29.13
N TYR A 371 15.78 -18.41 28.87
CA TYR A 371 14.78 -19.14 29.65
C TYR A 371 14.80 -20.63 29.31
N LEU A 372 14.48 -21.50 30.27
CA LEU A 372 14.37 -22.96 30.05
C LEU A 372 12.95 -23.41 29.69
N ARG A 373 11.99 -22.49 29.68
CA ARG A 373 10.60 -22.75 29.30
C ARG A 373 10.09 -21.58 28.49
N GLN A 374 9.07 -21.84 27.69
CA GLN A 374 8.33 -20.80 26.99
C GLN A 374 7.78 -19.79 28.00
N ILE A 375 7.93 -18.51 27.69
CA ILE A 375 7.39 -17.41 28.48
C ILE A 375 5.87 -17.35 28.22
N LYS A 376 5.07 -17.14 29.26
CA LYS A 376 3.61 -16.99 29.17
C LYS A 376 3.23 -15.51 29.29
N ASP A 377 2.01 -15.18 28.89
CA ASP A 377 1.43 -13.84 29.03
C ASP A 377 2.28 -12.74 28.36
N ILE A 378 2.87 -13.09 27.21
CA ILE A 378 3.58 -12.18 26.30
C ILE A 378 2.91 -12.18 24.94
N GLY A 379 3.35 -11.27 24.05
CA GLY A 379 2.68 -11.03 22.78
C GLY A 379 1.42 -10.19 22.96
N ALA A 380 0.61 -10.11 21.90
CA ALA A 380 -0.62 -9.35 21.94
C ALA A 380 -1.62 -10.03 22.88
N ASN A 381 -2.20 -9.27 23.81
CA ASN A 381 -3.11 -9.81 24.82
C ASN A 381 -4.59 -9.83 24.38
N TRP A 382 -4.83 -9.65 23.09
CA TRP A 382 -6.15 -9.63 22.46
C TRP A 382 -6.12 -10.43 21.17
N LYS A 383 -7.28 -10.90 20.74
CA LYS A 383 -7.43 -11.68 19.51
C LYS A 383 -8.49 -11.01 18.64
N GLY A 384 -8.08 -10.52 17.48
CA GLY A 384 -8.99 -10.01 16.45
C GLY A 384 -9.68 -8.69 16.80
N ASN A 385 -9.78 -7.80 15.82
CA ASN A 385 -10.57 -6.57 15.92
C ASN A 385 -12.00 -6.82 15.38
N GLU A 386 -12.76 -7.76 15.92
CA GLU A 386 -14.19 -7.92 15.56
C GLU A 386 -14.98 -6.76 16.19
N PRO A 387 -15.52 -5.83 15.40
CA PRO A 387 -16.31 -6.07 14.19
C PRO A 387 -15.65 -5.73 12.83
N TYR A 388 -14.40 -5.28 12.80
CA TYR A 388 -13.69 -4.83 11.60
C TYR A 388 -13.06 -5.95 10.76
N LEU A 389 -13.09 -7.21 11.22
CA LEU A 389 -12.52 -8.36 10.50
C LEU A 389 -13.35 -8.82 9.29
N LYS A 390 -14.55 -8.30 9.07
CA LYS A 390 -15.28 -8.57 7.82
C LYS A 390 -14.58 -7.81 6.71
N LYS A 391 -13.86 -8.54 5.84
CA LYS A 391 -13.31 -7.99 4.60
C LYS A 391 -14.39 -7.20 3.88
N ILE A 392 -14.05 -6.00 3.48
CA ILE A 392 -14.98 -5.10 2.82
C ILE A 392 -15.16 -5.62 1.40
N ASN A 393 -16.40 -5.79 0.98
CA ASN A 393 -16.66 -6.16 -0.41
C ASN A 393 -16.38 -4.93 -1.27
N ILE A 394 -15.22 -4.93 -1.92
CA ILE A 394 -14.80 -3.86 -2.80
C ILE A 394 -15.34 -4.19 -4.18
N GLY A 395 -16.36 -3.44 -4.61
CA GLY A 395 -16.96 -3.62 -5.94
C GLY A 395 -15.93 -3.52 -7.07
N LEU A 396 -16.18 -4.26 -8.15
CA LEU A 396 -15.43 -4.17 -9.39
C LEU A 396 -15.57 -2.77 -9.97
N GLN A 397 -14.45 -2.18 -10.38
CA GLN A 397 -14.45 -0.89 -11.03
C GLN A 397 -14.87 -1.05 -12.49
N GLN A 398 -15.80 -0.22 -12.95
CA GLN A 398 -16.09 -0.10 -14.37
C GLN A 398 -15.07 0.86 -14.99
N LYS A 399 -14.26 0.34 -15.93
CA LYS A 399 -13.44 1.17 -16.82
C LYS A 399 -14.35 1.75 -17.90
N ILE A 400 -14.05 2.96 -18.33
CA ILE A 400 -14.77 3.62 -19.42
C ILE A 400 -13.88 3.53 -20.66
N PHE A 401 -14.37 2.85 -21.68
CA PHE A 401 -13.73 2.78 -22.98
C PHE A 401 -14.58 3.55 -23.99
N ASN A 402 -13.93 4.36 -24.82
CA ASN A 402 -14.58 5.08 -25.90
C ASN A 402 -14.06 4.51 -27.22
N PHE A 403 -14.76 3.51 -27.75
CA PHE A 403 -14.43 2.94 -29.05
C PHE A 403 -15.02 3.77 -30.19
N THR A 404 -14.33 3.77 -31.32
CA THR A 404 -14.83 4.38 -32.56
C THR A 404 -15.39 3.28 -33.45
N GLY A 405 -16.54 3.54 -34.08
CA GLY A 405 -17.20 2.56 -34.93
C GLY A 405 -18.71 2.61 -34.78
N LYS A 406 -19.38 1.73 -35.53
CA LYS A 406 -20.76 1.35 -35.24
C LYS A 406 -20.73 0.19 -34.25
N ASP A 407 -21.78 0.09 -33.47
CA ASP A 407 -22.12 -0.99 -32.54
C ASP A 407 -23.63 -1.18 -32.75
N ILE A 408 -24.00 -2.17 -33.56
CA ILE A 408 -25.37 -2.34 -34.08
C ILE A 408 -26.30 -3.02 -33.06
N ASP A 409 -25.78 -3.94 -32.25
CA ASP A 409 -26.55 -4.68 -31.25
C ASP A 409 -26.43 -4.10 -29.83
N GLU A 410 -25.68 -3.00 -29.66
CA GLU A 410 -25.57 -2.20 -28.45
C GLU A 410 -24.97 -2.97 -27.27
N ASP A 411 -24.03 -3.88 -27.55
CA ASP A 411 -23.31 -4.63 -26.51
C ASP A 411 -22.03 -3.93 -25.99
N GLY A 412 -21.64 -2.85 -26.68
CA GLY A 412 -20.59 -1.93 -26.28
C GLY A 412 -19.24 -2.15 -26.98
N LEU A 413 -19.11 -3.15 -27.86
CA LEU A 413 -17.96 -3.29 -28.76
C LEU A 413 -18.29 -2.84 -30.19
N PRO A 414 -17.30 -2.40 -30.97
CA PRO A 414 -17.56 -1.97 -32.33
C PRO A 414 -17.57 -3.14 -33.32
N ASP A 415 -18.48 -3.08 -34.32
CA ASP A 415 -18.70 -4.11 -35.34
C ASP A 415 -17.39 -4.62 -35.99
N TRP A 416 -16.43 -3.71 -36.24
CA TRP A 416 -15.17 -4.06 -36.89
C TRP A 416 -14.29 -4.99 -36.05
N TRP A 417 -14.36 -4.87 -34.72
CA TRP A 417 -13.59 -5.70 -33.81
C TRP A 417 -14.22 -7.08 -33.71
N GLU A 418 -15.56 -7.12 -33.62
CA GLU A 418 -16.32 -8.36 -33.64
C GLU A 418 -16.07 -9.17 -34.92
N GLU A 419 -16.21 -8.54 -36.10
CA GLU A 419 -15.95 -9.18 -37.39
C GLU A 419 -14.51 -9.73 -37.48
N LYS A 420 -13.53 -8.99 -36.96
CA LYS A 420 -12.12 -9.41 -36.94
C LYS A 420 -11.92 -10.70 -36.14
N TRP A 421 -12.62 -10.84 -35.02
CA TRP A 421 -12.46 -11.95 -34.08
C TRP A 421 -13.55 -13.02 -34.19
N GLY A 422 -14.46 -12.88 -35.15
CA GLY A 422 -15.49 -13.88 -35.46
C GLY A 422 -16.73 -13.84 -34.57
N TYR A 423 -16.95 -12.73 -33.85
CA TYR A 423 -18.23 -12.39 -33.25
C TYR A 423 -19.19 -11.82 -34.31
N SER A 424 -20.47 -11.74 -33.99
CA SER A 424 -21.51 -11.33 -34.94
C SER A 424 -22.02 -9.94 -34.57
N PRO A 425 -21.84 -8.90 -35.42
CA PRO A 425 -22.30 -7.51 -35.16
C PRO A 425 -23.82 -7.29 -35.09
N PHE A 426 -24.59 -8.35 -34.90
CA PHE A 426 -26.04 -8.35 -34.90
C PHE A 426 -26.60 -9.19 -33.73
N ILE A 427 -25.73 -9.73 -32.88
CA ILE A 427 -26.06 -10.64 -31.79
C ILE A 427 -25.30 -10.15 -30.56
N TRP A 428 -26.03 -9.52 -29.65
CA TRP A 428 -25.51 -9.08 -28.37
C TRP A 428 -24.74 -10.19 -27.63
N ASP A 429 -23.49 -9.90 -27.27
CA ASP A 429 -22.62 -10.75 -26.46
C ASP A 429 -22.22 -10.04 -25.14
N ASP A 430 -21.99 -10.81 -24.06
CA ASP A 430 -21.54 -10.22 -22.78
C ASP A 430 -20.03 -9.93 -22.77
N HIS A 431 -19.55 -9.14 -23.73
CA HIS A 431 -18.13 -8.83 -23.92
C HIS A 431 -17.43 -8.29 -22.66
N LYS A 432 -18.19 -7.72 -21.73
CA LYS A 432 -17.66 -7.21 -20.46
C LYS A 432 -17.17 -8.32 -19.52
N HIS A 433 -17.73 -9.51 -19.62
CA HIS A 433 -17.36 -10.66 -18.78
C HIS A 433 -16.77 -11.83 -19.59
N LEU A 434 -16.68 -11.70 -20.92
CA LEU A 434 -16.00 -12.66 -21.78
C LEU A 434 -14.49 -12.43 -21.77
N ASP A 435 -13.76 -13.48 -21.37
CA ASP A 435 -12.30 -13.64 -21.42
C ASP A 435 -12.06 -15.10 -21.91
N PRO A 436 -12.00 -15.32 -23.24
CA PRO A 436 -11.97 -16.67 -23.79
C PRO A 436 -10.68 -17.46 -23.50
N ASP A 437 -9.53 -16.80 -23.37
CA ASP A 437 -8.23 -17.45 -23.17
C ASP A 437 -7.73 -17.47 -21.71
N ASN A 438 -8.45 -16.78 -20.81
CA ASN A 438 -8.21 -16.70 -19.38
C ASN A 438 -6.88 -16.05 -19.02
N ASP A 439 -6.52 -14.97 -19.70
CA ASP A 439 -5.41 -14.08 -19.33
C ASP A 439 -5.85 -12.88 -18.45
N ALA A 440 -7.11 -12.90 -18.02
CA ALA A 440 -7.77 -11.86 -17.24
C ALA A 440 -8.06 -10.56 -18.01
N LEU A 441 -7.88 -10.51 -19.33
CA LEU A 441 -8.33 -9.41 -20.18
C LEU A 441 -9.70 -9.76 -20.78
N ASN A 442 -10.72 -8.95 -20.47
CA ASN A 442 -12.01 -9.13 -21.12
C ASN A 442 -12.00 -8.53 -22.53
N ASN A 443 -13.03 -8.83 -23.33
CA ASN A 443 -13.11 -8.36 -24.72
C ASN A 443 -13.08 -6.82 -24.86
N PHE A 444 -13.50 -6.04 -23.85
CA PHE A 444 -13.31 -4.58 -23.84
C PHE A 444 -11.84 -4.17 -23.70
N GLU A 445 -11.11 -4.84 -22.81
CA GLU A 445 -9.68 -4.62 -22.63
C GLU A 445 -8.90 -5.04 -23.88
N GLU A 446 -9.24 -6.20 -24.46
CA GLU A 446 -8.71 -6.71 -25.73
C GLU A 446 -8.97 -5.76 -26.91
N CYS A 447 -10.19 -5.19 -27.00
CA CYS A 447 -10.51 -4.19 -28.02
C CYS A 447 -9.68 -2.91 -27.85
N TYR A 448 -9.40 -2.50 -26.61
CA TYR A 448 -8.53 -1.36 -26.34
C TYR A 448 -7.08 -1.64 -26.72
N THR A 449 -6.59 -2.86 -26.48
CA THR A 449 -5.22 -3.28 -26.79
C THR A 449 -5.05 -3.85 -28.21
N ASP A 450 -6.11 -3.93 -29.02
CA ASP A 450 -6.07 -4.46 -30.40
C ASP A 450 -4.98 -3.81 -31.26
N LYS A 451 -4.80 -2.49 -31.10
CA LYS A 451 -3.74 -1.70 -31.78
C LYS A 451 -2.31 -2.10 -31.40
N PHE A 452 -2.15 -2.76 -30.25
CA PHE A 452 -0.87 -3.29 -29.76
C PHE A 452 -0.67 -4.76 -30.12
N GLY A 453 -1.65 -5.39 -30.78
CA GLY A 453 -1.58 -6.77 -31.23
C GLY A 453 -2.19 -7.79 -30.27
N SER A 454 -3.11 -7.37 -29.40
CA SER A 454 -3.93 -8.27 -28.57
C SER A 454 -4.71 -9.28 -29.41
N ASN A 455 -5.01 -10.43 -28.82
CA ASN A 455 -5.81 -11.49 -29.38
C ASN A 455 -6.69 -12.14 -28.29
N PRO A 456 -8.03 -12.00 -28.34
CA PRO A 456 -8.94 -12.51 -27.30
C PRO A 456 -8.96 -14.04 -27.15
N PHE A 457 -8.24 -14.78 -28.00
CA PHE A 457 -8.13 -16.24 -27.94
C PHE A 457 -6.70 -16.73 -27.71
N TYR A 458 -5.75 -15.83 -27.42
CA TYR A 458 -4.37 -16.17 -27.17
C TYR A 458 -3.76 -15.26 -26.11
N LYS A 459 -3.44 -15.84 -24.95
CA LYS A 459 -3.01 -15.13 -23.75
C LYS A 459 -2.01 -14.01 -24.01
N ASP A 460 -2.39 -12.82 -23.62
CA ASP A 460 -1.60 -11.61 -23.70
C ASP A 460 -1.13 -11.17 -22.30
N ILE A 461 0.09 -10.62 -22.24
CA ILE A 461 0.58 -9.90 -21.06
C ILE A 461 1.14 -8.58 -21.55
N PHE A 462 0.66 -7.48 -20.98
CA PHE A 462 1.18 -6.14 -21.28
C PHE A 462 2.07 -5.65 -20.15
N LEU A 463 3.32 -5.31 -20.45
CA LEU A 463 4.29 -4.78 -19.48
C LEU A 463 4.81 -3.42 -19.95
N GLU A 464 4.53 -2.38 -19.19
CA GLU A 464 5.13 -1.05 -19.38
C GLU A 464 6.38 -0.89 -18.53
N ILE A 465 7.45 -0.35 -19.11
CA ILE A 465 8.69 -0.08 -18.39
C ILE A 465 9.09 1.39 -18.59
N ASP A 466 9.06 2.13 -17.49
CA ASP A 466 9.72 3.43 -17.40
C ASP A 466 11.16 3.27 -16.91
N TRP A 467 12.03 4.18 -17.35
CA TRP A 467 13.41 4.21 -16.86
C TRP A 467 13.83 5.64 -16.52
N MET A 468 14.52 5.78 -15.40
CA MET A 468 15.05 7.06 -14.98
C MET A 468 16.30 7.40 -15.78
N GLU A 469 16.38 8.65 -16.23
CA GLU A 469 17.56 9.24 -16.82
C GLU A 469 18.80 8.93 -15.95
N SER A 470 19.90 8.64 -16.61
CA SER A 470 21.16 8.32 -15.95
C SER A 470 22.01 9.57 -15.80
N ASN A 471 22.76 9.66 -14.70
CA ASN A 471 23.70 10.75 -14.46
C ASN A 471 24.92 10.73 -15.40
N HIS A 472 24.98 9.79 -16.35
CA HIS A 472 26.05 9.66 -17.34
C HIS A 472 25.44 9.55 -18.74
N PRO A 473 25.82 10.41 -19.70
CA PRO A 473 25.18 10.49 -21.02
C PRO A 473 25.29 9.19 -21.84
N ASP A 474 26.34 8.39 -21.61
CA ASP A 474 26.58 7.14 -22.35
C ASP A 474 25.97 5.88 -21.71
N ILE A 475 25.29 6.01 -20.57
CA ILE A 475 24.72 4.87 -19.84
C ILE A 475 23.23 5.10 -19.72
N SER A 476 22.40 4.23 -20.28
CA SER A 476 20.94 4.31 -20.10
C SER A 476 20.46 3.21 -19.16
N ASN A 477 19.42 3.51 -18.38
CA ASN A 477 18.64 2.50 -17.65
C ASN A 477 17.58 1.83 -18.54
N LYS A 478 17.41 2.29 -19.79
CA LYS A 478 16.48 1.69 -20.75
C LYS A 478 16.89 0.24 -21.06
N PRO A 479 15.97 -0.73 -20.98
CA PRO A 479 16.22 -2.08 -21.49
C PRO A 479 16.58 -2.07 -22.98
N SER A 480 17.54 -2.91 -23.39
CA SER A 480 17.90 -3.04 -24.80
C SER A 480 16.78 -3.73 -25.58
N GLU A 481 16.63 -3.42 -26.87
CA GLU A 481 15.67 -4.14 -27.74
C GLU A 481 15.99 -5.64 -27.86
N ASN A 482 17.27 -6.02 -27.75
CA ASN A 482 17.67 -7.42 -27.82
C ASN A 482 17.20 -8.16 -26.57
N LEU A 483 17.37 -7.57 -25.39
CA LEU A 483 16.88 -8.12 -24.14
C LEU A 483 15.36 -8.27 -24.15
N THR A 484 14.62 -7.24 -24.62
CA THR A 484 13.16 -7.34 -24.69
C THR A 484 12.72 -8.44 -25.66
N LYS A 485 13.34 -8.54 -26.85
CA LYS A 485 13.06 -9.63 -27.81
C LYS A 485 13.36 -11.02 -27.24
N GLU A 486 14.45 -11.17 -26.49
CA GLU A 486 14.80 -12.42 -25.81
C GLU A 486 13.71 -12.81 -24.80
N ILE A 487 13.30 -11.90 -23.92
CA ILE A 487 12.26 -12.15 -22.92
C ILE A 487 10.93 -12.50 -23.60
N VAL A 488 10.52 -11.74 -24.63
CA VAL A 488 9.30 -12.04 -25.41
C VAL A 488 9.35 -13.43 -26.03
N SER A 489 10.51 -13.84 -26.56
CA SER A 489 10.67 -15.18 -27.15
C SER A 489 10.48 -16.31 -26.13
N ILE A 490 10.93 -16.11 -24.88
CA ILE A 490 10.75 -17.09 -23.79
C ILE A 490 9.26 -17.27 -23.48
N PHE A 491 8.49 -16.19 -23.31
CA PHE A 491 7.05 -16.30 -23.06
C PHE A 491 6.29 -16.93 -24.23
N LYS A 492 6.73 -16.65 -25.46
CA LYS A 492 6.16 -17.25 -26.67
C LYS A 492 6.32 -18.77 -26.72
N GLU A 493 7.44 -19.31 -26.23
CA GLU A 493 7.65 -20.77 -26.10
C GLU A 493 6.62 -21.43 -25.16
N HIS A 494 5.98 -20.65 -24.29
CA HIS A 494 4.96 -21.08 -23.35
C HIS A 494 3.53 -20.67 -23.77
N ASN A 495 3.33 -20.34 -25.05
CA ASN A 495 2.04 -19.90 -25.62
C ASN A 495 1.47 -18.64 -24.96
N ILE A 496 2.34 -17.68 -24.64
CA ILE A 496 1.94 -16.37 -24.09
C ILE A 496 2.55 -15.27 -24.97
N ALA A 497 1.74 -14.31 -25.39
CA ALA A 497 2.17 -13.11 -26.10
C ALA A 497 2.51 -12.02 -25.07
N LEU A 498 3.80 -11.87 -24.79
CA LEU A 498 4.27 -10.77 -23.95
C LEU A 498 4.53 -9.53 -24.81
N HIS A 499 3.84 -8.44 -24.48
CA HIS A 499 3.98 -7.12 -25.09
C HIS A 499 4.74 -6.20 -24.14
N ILE A 500 6.00 -5.88 -24.47
CA ILE A 500 6.83 -4.98 -23.66
C ILE A 500 6.81 -3.58 -24.27
N ASP A 501 6.36 -2.61 -23.49
CA ASP A 501 6.37 -1.19 -23.83
C ASP A 501 7.58 -0.47 -23.22
N ILE A 502 8.53 -0.11 -24.07
CA ILE A 502 9.68 0.75 -23.76
C ILE A 502 9.64 2.03 -24.62
N GLY A 503 8.43 2.53 -24.90
CA GLY A 503 8.17 3.69 -25.76
C GLY A 503 7.55 3.34 -27.10
N ASN A 504 6.99 2.14 -27.24
CA ASN A 504 6.48 1.59 -28.48
C ASN A 504 4.99 1.22 -28.44
N LEU A 505 4.32 1.27 -27.28
CA LEU A 505 2.89 0.97 -27.11
C LEU A 505 2.14 2.14 -26.40
N ASP A 506 2.45 3.37 -26.78
CA ASP A 506 1.87 4.63 -26.26
C ASP A 506 2.11 4.93 -24.76
N GLY A 507 2.93 4.14 -24.07
CA GLY A 507 3.48 4.41 -22.74
C GLY A 507 5.00 4.28 -22.74
N GLY A 508 5.59 3.92 -21.59
CA GLY A 508 7.01 3.55 -21.47
C GLY A 508 7.97 4.68 -21.86
N GLN A 509 8.51 5.40 -20.88
CA GLN A 509 9.30 6.60 -21.17
C GLN A 509 10.53 6.76 -20.28
N GLU A 510 11.43 7.62 -20.77
CA GLU A 510 12.50 8.13 -19.92
C GLU A 510 11.93 9.19 -18.97
N ILE A 511 12.14 9.01 -17.67
CA ILE A 511 11.69 9.94 -16.63
C ILE A 511 12.89 10.71 -16.04
N PRO A 512 12.72 11.97 -15.60
CA PRO A 512 13.80 12.77 -15.03
C PRO A 512 14.41 12.15 -13.77
N ILE A 513 15.70 12.42 -13.54
CA ILE A 513 16.40 12.06 -12.31
C ILE A 513 15.66 12.57 -11.07
N CYS A 514 15.49 11.69 -10.07
CA CYS A 514 15.00 12.09 -8.76
C CYS A 514 16.12 12.73 -7.94
N ASN A 515 16.10 14.06 -7.84
CA ASN A 515 17.11 14.84 -7.09
C ASN A 515 16.97 14.75 -5.57
N SER A 516 15.83 14.27 -5.06
CA SER A 516 15.60 14.04 -3.63
C SER A 516 15.90 12.60 -3.22
N ALA A 517 16.09 12.36 -1.92
CA ALA A 517 16.16 11.01 -1.38
C ALA A 517 14.94 10.19 -1.83
N PHE A 518 15.20 8.96 -2.28
CA PHE A 518 14.17 8.10 -2.87
C PHE A 518 13.42 7.38 -1.74
N SER A 519 12.10 7.60 -1.65
CA SER A 519 11.20 7.02 -0.65
C SER A 519 10.12 6.15 -1.30
N TYR A 520 9.42 5.34 -0.50
CA TYR A 520 8.27 4.57 -0.99
C TYR A 520 7.12 5.47 -1.47
N SER A 521 6.88 6.59 -0.77
CA SER A 521 5.90 7.60 -1.20
C SER A 521 6.28 8.25 -2.53
N LYS A 522 7.58 8.48 -2.76
CA LYS A 522 8.06 9.02 -4.03
C LYS A 522 7.85 8.04 -5.17
N LEU A 523 8.09 6.75 -4.95
CA LEU A 523 7.85 5.71 -5.94
C LEU A 523 6.37 5.65 -6.35
N GLN A 524 5.47 5.76 -5.36
CA GLN A 524 4.04 5.91 -5.61
C GLN A 524 3.72 7.16 -6.44
N ASP A 525 4.32 8.31 -6.15
CA ASP A 525 4.11 9.51 -6.96
C ASP A 525 4.58 9.36 -8.42
N LEU A 526 5.66 8.62 -8.66
CA LEU A 526 6.14 8.31 -10.01
C LEU A 526 5.12 7.43 -10.75
N TYR A 527 4.60 6.39 -10.09
CA TYR A 527 3.54 5.55 -10.63
C TYR A 527 2.31 6.37 -11.03
N TRP A 528 1.81 7.23 -10.12
CA TRP A 528 0.64 8.07 -10.42
C TRP A 528 0.92 9.05 -11.56
N LYS A 529 2.10 9.66 -11.59
CA LYS A 529 2.43 10.69 -12.57
C LYS A 529 2.66 10.12 -13.96
N TYR A 530 3.40 9.02 -14.09
CA TYR A 530 3.90 8.54 -15.38
C TYR A 530 3.07 7.38 -15.93
N PHE A 531 2.67 6.42 -15.09
CA PHE A 531 1.83 5.31 -15.52
C PHE A 531 0.35 5.71 -15.60
N LEU A 532 -0.20 6.27 -14.52
CA LEU A 532 -1.60 6.70 -14.52
C LEU A 532 -1.83 8.05 -15.20
N GLN A 533 -0.79 8.84 -15.41
CA GLN A 533 -0.90 10.23 -15.91
C GLN A 533 -1.80 11.11 -15.02
N ASN A 534 -1.85 10.80 -13.72
CA ASN A 534 -2.75 11.36 -12.71
C ASN A 534 -4.25 11.17 -13.01
N ASP A 535 -4.60 10.26 -13.92
CA ASP A 535 -5.98 9.89 -14.26
C ASP A 535 -6.35 8.54 -13.62
N LEU A 536 -7.29 8.56 -12.69
CA LEU A 536 -7.78 7.34 -12.01
C LEU A 536 -8.63 6.45 -12.93
N ASN A 537 -9.02 6.97 -14.11
CA ASN A 537 -9.73 6.22 -15.14
C ASN A 537 -8.81 5.80 -16.29
N ASN A 538 -7.49 5.99 -16.16
CA ASN A 538 -6.54 5.56 -17.18
C ASN A 538 -6.70 4.03 -17.43
N PRO A 539 -7.08 3.62 -18.65
CA PRO A 539 -7.45 2.24 -18.94
C PRO A 539 -6.28 1.26 -18.81
N ARG A 540 -5.03 1.74 -18.88
CA ARG A 540 -3.83 0.92 -18.69
C ARG A 540 -3.78 0.28 -17.30
N LYS A 541 -4.34 0.92 -16.28
CA LYS A 541 -4.46 0.32 -14.94
C LYS A 541 -5.29 -0.94 -15.01
N GLY A 542 -4.72 -2.07 -14.60
CA GLY A 542 -5.38 -3.37 -14.67
C GLY A 542 -5.48 -3.89 -16.11
N ILE A 543 -4.59 -3.48 -17.01
CA ILE A 543 -4.28 -4.16 -18.28
C ILE A 543 -2.76 -4.36 -18.33
N PHE A 544 -2.02 -3.27 -18.07
CA PHE A 544 -0.57 -3.27 -18.04
C PHE A 544 -0.06 -3.53 -16.62
N HIS A 545 0.97 -4.36 -16.54
CA HIS A 545 1.92 -4.40 -15.43
C HIS A 545 2.90 -3.23 -15.58
N TYR A 546 3.42 -2.70 -14.46
CA TYR A 546 4.30 -1.52 -14.49
C TYR A 546 5.66 -1.76 -13.83
N GLY A 547 6.72 -1.62 -14.61
CA GLY A 547 8.11 -1.62 -14.15
C GLY A 547 8.72 -0.22 -14.17
N ILE A 548 9.52 0.10 -13.14
CA ILE A 548 10.33 1.32 -13.14
C ILE A 548 11.79 1.00 -12.80
N ILE A 549 12.71 1.42 -13.68
CA ILE A 549 14.15 1.19 -13.53
C ILE A 549 14.81 2.51 -13.12
N CYS A 550 15.41 2.55 -11.93
CA CYS A 550 16.12 3.71 -11.41
C CYS A 550 17.57 3.34 -11.07
N ASN A 551 18.41 4.35 -10.81
CA ASN A 551 19.75 4.08 -10.27
C ASN A 551 19.66 3.49 -8.86
N TYR A 552 18.84 4.11 -8.01
CA TYR A 552 18.57 3.72 -6.63
C TYR A 552 17.11 3.99 -6.27
N CYS A 553 16.42 2.94 -5.83
CA CYS A 553 15.12 2.97 -5.17
C CYS A 553 15.32 2.80 -3.65
N PRO A 554 14.24 2.81 -2.83
CA PRO A 554 14.33 2.60 -1.38
C PRO A 554 14.86 1.21 -0.99
N ASP A 555 14.79 0.25 -1.92
CA ASP A 555 15.36 -1.09 -1.80
C ASP A 555 15.94 -1.55 -3.15
N LEU A 556 16.72 -2.63 -3.14
CA LEU A 556 17.53 -3.06 -4.28
C LEU A 556 16.69 -3.37 -5.51
N ASN A 557 15.63 -4.16 -5.37
CA ASN A 557 14.61 -4.43 -6.39
C ASN A 557 13.47 -5.18 -5.73
N PHE A 558 12.23 -4.74 -5.97
CA PHE A 558 11.08 -5.23 -5.22
C PHE A 558 9.76 -4.86 -5.93
N PRO A 559 8.73 -5.70 -5.80
CA PRO A 559 7.36 -5.32 -6.12
C PRO A 559 6.81 -4.29 -5.13
N PHE A 560 5.95 -3.38 -5.59
CA PHE A 560 5.28 -2.39 -4.75
C PHE A 560 3.84 -2.17 -5.21
N PHE A 561 3.05 -1.47 -4.40
CA PHE A 561 1.70 -1.04 -4.80
C PHE A 561 1.79 0.42 -5.20
N GLY A 562 1.52 0.73 -6.47
CA GLY A 562 1.41 2.11 -6.94
C GLY A 562 0.08 2.77 -6.55
N TRP A 563 -1.00 1.99 -6.47
CA TRP A 563 -2.32 2.49 -6.08
C TRP A 563 -3.09 1.53 -5.16
N ASP A 564 -3.59 0.42 -5.67
CA ASP A 564 -4.54 -0.43 -4.94
C ASP A 564 -4.33 -1.95 -5.12
N GLN A 565 -3.43 -2.35 -6.01
CA GLN A 565 -3.14 -3.74 -6.34
C GLN A 565 -1.63 -3.97 -6.51
N PHE A 566 -1.24 -5.24 -6.62
CA PHE A 566 0.13 -5.68 -6.81
C PHE A 566 0.49 -5.86 -8.29
N ASP A 567 0.57 -4.72 -8.99
CA ASP A 567 0.76 -4.62 -10.43
C ASP A 567 2.08 -3.96 -10.84
N SER A 568 2.93 -3.63 -9.86
CA SER A 568 4.11 -2.80 -10.10
C SER A 568 5.37 -3.26 -9.37
N PHE A 569 6.52 -2.94 -9.95
CA PHE A 569 7.83 -3.25 -9.36
C PHE A 569 8.90 -2.22 -9.72
N ALA A 570 9.92 -2.13 -8.88
CA ALA A 570 11.03 -1.19 -9.05
C ALA A 570 12.38 -1.92 -9.07
N ILE A 571 13.31 -1.43 -9.90
CA ILE A 571 14.64 -1.99 -10.07
C ILE A 571 15.69 -0.90 -9.85
N SER A 572 16.58 -1.07 -8.85
CA SER A 572 17.75 -0.22 -8.65
C SER A 572 18.93 -0.71 -9.50
N ALA A 573 18.97 -0.36 -10.79
CA ALA A 573 19.96 -0.85 -11.75
C ALA A 573 21.42 -0.60 -11.30
N LYS A 574 21.73 0.62 -10.86
CA LYS A 574 23.08 0.94 -10.40
C LYS A 574 23.45 0.17 -9.12
N TRP A 575 22.54 0.13 -8.12
CA TRP A 575 22.77 -0.64 -6.91
C TRP A 575 22.92 -2.15 -7.18
N LEU A 576 22.16 -2.70 -8.14
CA LEU A 576 22.31 -4.07 -8.59
C LEU A 576 23.70 -4.34 -9.15
N LYS A 577 24.20 -3.44 -10.00
CA LYS A 577 25.54 -3.55 -10.60
C LYS A 577 26.63 -3.46 -9.55
N GLU A 578 26.49 -2.57 -8.57
CA GLU A 578 27.43 -2.44 -7.43
C GLU A 578 27.43 -3.70 -6.55
N SER A 579 26.26 -4.32 -6.36
CA SER A 579 26.12 -5.54 -5.57
C SER A 579 26.57 -6.80 -6.31
N ASN A 580 26.58 -6.77 -7.65
CA ASN A 580 26.90 -7.91 -8.52
C ASN A 580 27.90 -7.50 -9.62
N PRO A 581 29.15 -7.11 -9.26
CA PRO A 581 30.08 -6.47 -10.19
C PRO A 581 30.44 -7.34 -11.40
N LEU A 582 30.44 -8.67 -11.23
CA LEU A 582 30.81 -9.64 -12.26
C LEU A 582 29.67 -9.98 -13.25
N THR A 583 28.43 -9.57 -12.97
CA THR A 583 27.28 -9.84 -13.85
C THR A 583 27.05 -8.63 -14.77
N SER A 584 26.71 -8.86 -16.04
CA SER A 584 26.37 -7.77 -16.98
C SER A 584 25.13 -7.02 -16.49
N MET A 585 25.04 -5.73 -16.82
CA MET A 585 23.85 -4.93 -16.46
C MET A 585 22.60 -5.50 -17.13
N GLU A 586 22.72 -5.96 -18.39
CA GLU A 586 21.64 -6.56 -19.16
C GLU A 586 21.05 -7.80 -18.47
N ASN A 587 21.88 -8.73 -17.97
CA ASN A 587 21.40 -9.90 -17.24
C ASN A 587 20.80 -9.53 -15.87
N LEU A 588 21.32 -8.49 -15.20
CA LEU A 588 20.79 -8.03 -13.93
C LEU A 588 19.39 -7.41 -14.11
N ILE A 589 19.22 -6.55 -15.12
CA ILE A 589 17.95 -5.93 -15.45
C ILE A 589 16.98 -7.00 -15.95
N GLY A 590 17.37 -7.82 -16.93
CA GLY A 590 16.53 -8.90 -17.47
C GLY A 590 16.05 -9.87 -16.40
N GLY A 591 16.98 -10.36 -15.57
CA GLY A 591 16.66 -11.29 -14.50
C GLY A 591 15.75 -10.67 -13.43
N ALA A 592 15.94 -9.38 -13.12
CA ALA A 592 15.04 -8.66 -12.22
C ALA A 592 13.66 -8.42 -12.85
N LEU A 593 13.58 -8.05 -14.14
CA LEU A 593 12.32 -7.83 -14.86
C LEU A 593 11.44 -9.07 -14.84
N VAL A 594 11.96 -10.22 -15.32
CA VAL A 594 11.17 -11.46 -15.40
C VAL A 594 10.78 -11.95 -14.01
N HIS A 595 11.70 -11.87 -13.04
CA HIS A 595 11.43 -12.26 -11.66
C HIS A 595 10.29 -11.45 -11.03
N HIS A 596 10.28 -10.13 -11.21
CA HIS A 596 9.24 -9.29 -10.63
C HIS A 596 7.93 -9.34 -11.41
N LEU A 597 7.97 -9.54 -12.73
CA LEU A 597 6.78 -9.87 -13.51
C LEU A 597 6.13 -11.16 -12.98
N GLY A 598 6.93 -12.18 -12.64
CA GLY A 598 6.44 -13.41 -11.99
C GLY A 598 5.69 -13.14 -10.69
N HIS A 599 6.16 -12.21 -9.85
CA HIS A 599 5.42 -11.82 -8.64
C HIS A 599 4.08 -11.17 -8.93
N THR A 600 3.99 -10.31 -9.95
CA THR A 600 2.72 -9.71 -10.38
C THR A 600 1.77 -10.73 -11.05
N LEU A 601 2.28 -11.93 -11.37
CA LEU A 601 1.53 -13.08 -11.88
C LEU A 601 1.34 -14.16 -10.81
N GLY A 602 1.35 -13.80 -9.52
CA GLY A 602 0.99 -14.71 -8.42
C GLY A 602 2.09 -15.64 -7.92
N LEU A 603 3.31 -15.58 -8.47
CA LEU A 603 4.43 -16.38 -7.97
C LEU A 603 5.01 -15.77 -6.69
N ILE A 604 4.44 -16.12 -5.54
CA ILE A 604 4.84 -15.59 -4.24
C ILE A 604 5.45 -16.66 -3.32
N ALA A 605 6.30 -16.21 -2.39
CA ALA A 605 7.01 -17.07 -1.44
C ALA A 605 6.11 -17.87 -0.49
N ASP A 606 4.83 -17.51 -0.40
CA ASP A 606 3.82 -18.15 0.43
C ASP A 606 3.26 -19.42 -0.25
N THR A 607 3.21 -19.43 -1.58
CA THR A 607 2.82 -20.59 -2.39
C THR A 607 3.93 -21.61 -2.45
N TYR A 608 5.17 -21.17 -2.73
CA TYR A 608 6.32 -22.06 -2.83
C TYR A 608 7.56 -21.52 -2.13
N GLY A 609 8.04 -22.25 -1.12
CA GLY A 609 9.16 -21.83 -0.27
C GLY A 609 10.53 -21.73 -0.94
N GLY A 610 10.66 -22.08 -2.23
CA GLY A 610 11.86 -21.86 -3.04
C GLY A 610 11.94 -20.44 -3.64
N ILE A 611 10.78 -19.78 -3.83
CA ILE A 611 10.67 -18.40 -4.31
C ILE A 611 11.25 -17.46 -3.25
N ASP A 612 12.10 -16.51 -3.67
CA ASP A 612 12.77 -15.56 -2.78
C ASP A 612 13.53 -16.20 -1.60
N ASN A 613 13.95 -17.44 -1.76
CA ASN A 613 14.67 -18.12 -0.70
C ASN A 613 16.13 -17.66 -0.69
N THR A 614 16.42 -16.62 0.07
CA THR A 614 17.80 -16.11 0.27
C THR A 614 18.81 -17.18 0.75
N GLY A 615 18.35 -18.27 1.36
CA GLY A 615 19.21 -19.39 1.72
C GLY A 615 19.75 -20.17 0.52
N SER A 616 19.05 -20.17 -0.63
CA SER A 616 19.48 -20.87 -1.84
C SER A 616 20.71 -20.24 -2.50
N SER A 617 20.97 -18.95 -2.28
CA SER A 617 22.17 -18.28 -2.79
C SER A 617 23.46 -18.81 -2.15
N GLN A 618 23.38 -19.45 -0.98
CA GLN A 618 24.52 -20.03 -0.26
C GLN A 618 24.74 -21.48 -0.71
N ILE A 619 25.72 -21.71 -1.59
CA ILE A 619 26.07 -23.05 -2.09
C ILE A 619 26.35 -24.00 -0.91
N PHE A 620 25.82 -25.22 -0.98
CA PHE A 620 25.88 -26.26 0.05
C PHE A 620 25.05 -26.00 1.33
N SER A 621 24.30 -24.91 1.42
CA SER A 621 23.28 -24.77 2.47
C SER A 621 22.18 -25.82 2.30
N ILE A 622 21.44 -26.12 3.36
CA ILE A 622 20.26 -27.01 3.29
C ILE A 622 19.24 -26.46 2.30
N GLN A 623 19.05 -25.15 2.25
CA GLN A 623 18.12 -24.51 1.31
C GLN A 623 18.61 -24.66 -0.14
N TRP A 624 19.91 -24.49 -0.40
CA TRP A 624 20.48 -24.74 -1.72
C TRP A 624 20.32 -26.21 -2.11
N LEU A 625 20.64 -27.17 -1.23
CA LEU A 625 20.43 -28.59 -1.53
C LEU A 625 18.97 -28.92 -1.82
N LYS A 626 18.03 -28.26 -1.12
CA LYS A 626 16.59 -28.43 -1.30
C LYS A 626 16.09 -27.86 -2.63
N TYR A 627 16.63 -26.72 -3.06
CA TYR A 627 16.10 -25.96 -4.21
C TYR A 627 17.10 -25.76 -5.36
N ARG A 628 18.25 -26.44 -5.39
CA ARG A 628 19.23 -26.34 -6.51
C ARG A 628 18.67 -26.85 -7.85
N ASN A 629 17.65 -27.69 -7.79
CA ASN A 629 16.96 -28.18 -8.97
C ASN A 629 15.88 -27.19 -9.45
N TYR A 630 15.46 -26.23 -8.62
CA TYR A 630 14.52 -25.19 -9.01
C TYR A 630 15.18 -24.17 -9.94
N LYS A 631 15.25 -24.50 -11.23
CA LYS A 631 15.86 -23.69 -12.30
C LYS A 631 14.90 -22.59 -12.75
N SER A 632 14.67 -21.63 -11.87
CA SER A 632 13.77 -20.49 -12.12
C SER A 632 14.43 -19.18 -11.74
N CYS A 633 14.14 -18.11 -12.47
CA CYS A 633 14.51 -16.76 -12.04
C CYS A 633 13.90 -16.36 -10.68
N MET A 634 12.83 -17.03 -10.21
CA MET A 634 12.24 -16.86 -8.88
C MET A 634 13.14 -17.36 -7.73
N ASN A 635 14.12 -18.21 -8.06
CA ASN A 635 15.12 -18.71 -7.12
C ASN A 635 16.36 -17.80 -7.10
N TYR A 636 16.74 -17.28 -5.93
CA TYR A 636 17.89 -16.35 -5.83
C TYR A 636 19.24 -16.96 -6.20
N HIS A 637 19.36 -18.28 -6.34
CA HIS A 637 20.55 -18.89 -6.92
C HIS A 637 20.65 -18.67 -8.44
N TYR A 638 19.51 -18.56 -9.14
CA TYR A 638 19.40 -18.48 -10.60
C TYR A 638 18.88 -17.14 -11.11
N LYS A 639 18.32 -16.27 -10.25
CA LYS A 639 17.69 -14.97 -10.57
C LYS A 639 18.37 -14.12 -11.65
N TYR A 640 19.71 -14.04 -11.65
CA TYR A 640 20.46 -13.24 -12.64
C TYR A 640 21.27 -14.09 -13.64
N LYS A 641 20.99 -15.39 -13.69
CA LYS A 641 21.70 -16.37 -14.53
C LYS A 641 20.82 -16.93 -15.65
N ILE A 642 19.51 -16.91 -15.46
CA ILE A 642 18.51 -17.37 -16.43
C ILE A 642 17.35 -16.37 -16.45
N LEU A 643 16.66 -16.28 -17.59
CA LEU A 643 15.54 -15.36 -17.82
C LEU A 643 14.19 -16.09 -17.95
N THR A 644 14.12 -17.35 -17.51
CA THR A 644 12.91 -18.18 -17.59
C THR A 644 12.44 -18.63 -16.21
N PHE A 645 11.17 -19.03 -16.13
CA PHE A 645 10.63 -19.73 -14.98
C PHE A 645 10.83 -21.25 -15.11
N SER A 646 10.64 -21.97 -14.01
CA SER A 646 10.77 -23.43 -14.07
C SER A 646 9.49 -24.10 -14.55
N ASP A 647 9.64 -25.22 -15.26
CA ASP A 647 8.55 -26.13 -15.69
C ASP A 647 8.33 -27.30 -14.69
N GLY A 648 9.06 -27.31 -13.56
CA GLY A 648 8.95 -28.33 -12.53
C GLY A 648 9.56 -29.69 -12.87
N THR A 649 10.25 -29.82 -14.01
CA THR A 649 10.74 -31.12 -14.51
C THR A 649 12.08 -31.56 -13.92
N ASN A 650 12.80 -30.71 -13.20
CA ASN A 650 14.14 -30.98 -12.68
C ASN A 650 14.14 -31.79 -11.35
N GLY A 651 13.00 -32.36 -10.98
CA GLY A 651 12.86 -33.29 -9.86
C GLY A 651 12.66 -32.62 -8.51
N ARG A 652 13.19 -33.21 -7.43
CA ARG A 652 12.83 -32.82 -6.06
C ARG A 652 13.15 -31.35 -5.77
N GLY A 653 12.14 -30.63 -5.29
CA GLY A 653 12.28 -29.24 -4.90
C GLY A 653 12.28 -28.28 -6.09
N ASP A 654 11.92 -28.75 -7.28
CA ASP A 654 11.56 -27.92 -8.42
C ASP A 654 10.05 -27.63 -8.40
N PHE A 655 9.65 -26.41 -8.73
CA PHE A 655 8.26 -25.95 -8.76
C PHE A 655 7.94 -25.47 -10.16
N ASP A 656 6.80 -25.91 -10.70
CA ASP A 656 6.33 -25.56 -12.03
C ASP A 656 5.71 -24.15 -11.99
N ASP A 657 6.55 -23.13 -12.14
CA ASP A 657 6.12 -21.74 -12.12
C ASP A 657 5.21 -21.41 -13.30
N TRP A 658 5.56 -21.89 -14.51
CA TRP A 658 4.82 -21.59 -15.74
C TRP A 658 3.35 -22.02 -15.64
N LYS A 659 3.10 -23.20 -15.06
CA LYS A 659 1.73 -23.69 -14.85
C LYS A 659 0.99 -22.95 -13.73
N ASN A 660 1.70 -22.30 -12.81
CA ASN A 660 1.13 -21.63 -11.64
C ASN A 660 1.10 -20.10 -11.79
N LEU A 661 1.32 -19.56 -12.99
CA LEU A 661 1.03 -18.16 -13.27
C LEU A 661 -0.48 -17.89 -13.10
N ASP A 662 -0.81 -16.91 -12.27
CA ASP A 662 -2.15 -16.35 -12.11
C ASP A 662 -2.21 -14.98 -12.80
N PHE A 663 -2.78 -14.98 -14.00
CA PHE A 663 -2.93 -13.79 -14.83
C PHE A 663 -3.89 -12.75 -14.20
N SER A 664 -4.76 -13.16 -13.28
CA SER A 664 -5.70 -12.27 -12.61
C SER A 664 -5.13 -11.58 -11.36
N PHE A 665 -3.97 -12.02 -10.88
CA PHE A 665 -3.41 -11.62 -9.58
C PHE A 665 -3.16 -10.12 -9.44
N PHE A 666 -2.69 -9.46 -10.51
CA PHE A 666 -2.44 -8.02 -10.52
C PHE A 666 -3.74 -7.16 -10.53
N LYS A 667 -4.89 -7.77 -10.86
CA LYS A 667 -6.22 -7.12 -10.77
C LYS A 667 -6.92 -7.43 -9.44
N ASN A 668 -6.68 -8.63 -8.89
CA ASN A 668 -7.35 -9.17 -7.72
C ASN A 668 -6.32 -9.76 -6.72
N THR A 669 -5.46 -8.90 -6.17
CA THR A 669 -4.38 -9.36 -5.31
C THR A 669 -4.92 -9.89 -3.98
N ILE A 670 -4.71 -11.18 -3.73
CA ILE A 670 -5.03 -11.85 -2.46
C ILE A 670 -3.83 -12.70 -2.06
N PHE A 671 -3.28 -12.43 -0.88
CA PHE A 671 -2.10 -13.11 -0.34
C PHE A 671 -2.43 -14.31 0.53
#